data_AF-A0A0D2RVL7-F1
#
_entry.id   AF-A0A0D2RVL7-F1
#
_cell.length_a   1.000
_cell.length_b   1.000
_cell.length_c   1.000
_cell.angle_alpha   90.00
_cell.angle_beta   90.00
_cell.angle_gamma   90.00
#
_symmetry.space_group_name_H-M   'P 1'
#
loop_
_entity.id
_entity.type
_entity.pdbx_description
1 polymer ?
#
loop_
_entity_poly.entity_id
_entity_poly.type
_entity_poly.pdbx_seq_one_letter_code
_entity_poly.pdbx_strand_id
1 'polypeptide(L)'
;MDLIRCTSCFQHSPTLIAPTFRHRTTPKPNLTTISNNHATVSTTRMVVKARGGGAAEAETALVDKPKVLKRFQVSDGHPAPFGATIQDGGVNFAIYSANATSATLCLIALSDLQQNRVTEQIPLDPLANKTGDVWHVFLKGNFKDMLYGYIFDGEFSPEIGHYYDSSRILLDPYAKAVISRGEFGALGPEDNCWPQMAGMVPTSEDQFDWEGDLPLRHPGRDLIIYEMHVRGYTRHESSGTKFPGTYCGVVEKLDHLKELGVNCIELMPCHEFNELEYYSYNSVLGDYKLNFWGYSTINYFSPMIRYSSSGIRSCGRDAINEFKYLVKEAHKRGIEVIMDVVFNHTAEGNEKGLSVSFRGVDNCVYYMLAPKGEYYNYSGCGNTFNCNHPVVRQFILDCLRYWVAEMHVDGFRFDLASIMTRSSSLWDSVNVYGDPLEGDLITTGTPLSNPPLIDMMSNDPVLHGVKLIAEAWDAGGLYQVGRFPHWGVWSEWNGKYRDIVRQFIKGTDGLSGAFAECLCGSPNLYQKGGGKPWNSVNFICAHDGFTLADLVTYNNKHNLANGEDNNDGESHNYSWNCGQEGEFASISVKKLRKRQMRNFFLCLMVSQGVPMIHMGDEYGHTKGGNNNTYCHDNYINYFRWDKKEESASDLFRFFCLMTMFRRECESLGLNDFPTAERLQWHGHTPGKPDWSDTSRFVAFTLRSDLLDNSKV
;
A
#
# COMPACT_ATOMS: atom_id res chain seq x y z
N MET A 1 51.50 32.73 15.53
CA MET A 1 52.31 32.25 16.67
C MET A 1 52.40 30.73 16.57
N ASP A 2 53.41 30.28 15.85
CA ASP A 2 54.37 29.22 16.23
C ASP A 2 54.44 28.93 17.75
N LEU A 3 54.78 27.76 18.32
CA LEU A 3 55.40 26.51 17.86
C LEU A 3 55.48 25.52 19.08
N ILE A 4 55.71 24.21 18.80
CA ILE A 4 56.44 23.17 19.59
C ILE A 4 55.68 22.05 20.34
N ARG A 5 55.69 20.88 19.66
CA ARG A 5 56.11 19.50 20.03
C ARG A 5 56.24 19.09 21.51
N CYS A 6 55.77 17.87 21.80
CA CYS A 6 56.62 16.84 22.42
C CYS A 6 56.17 15.40 22.05
N THR A 7 57.15 14.56 21.74
CA THR A 7 57.09 13.13 21.34
C THR A 7 57.48 12.22 22.51
N SER A 8 56.85 11.04 22.64
CA SER A 8 57.54 9.78 22.97
C SER A 8 56.64 8.53 22.74
N CYS A 9 57.33 7.42 22.48
CA CYS A 9 56.89 6.17 21.83
C CYS A 9 56.07 5.22 22.71
N PHE A 10 55.27 4.34 22.08
CA PHE A 10 55.23 2.89 22.37
C PHE A 10 54.74 2.12 21.14
N GLN A 11 55.58 1.21 20.65
CA GLN A 11 55.25 0.18 19.65
C GLN A 11 54.29 -0.82 20.28
N HIS A 12 53.25 -1.27 19.55
CA HIS A 12 52.73 -2.64 19.59
C HIS A 12 51.81 -2.88 18.39
N SER A 13 52.23 -3.75 17.48
CA SER A 13 51.43 -4.32 16.40
C SER A 13 50.57 -5.47 16.94
N PRO A 14 49.30 -5.62 16.55
CA PRO A 14 48.58 -6.87 16.66
C PRO A 14 48.53 -7.61 15.32
N THR A 15 48.83 -8.90 15.44
CA THR A 15 48.98 -9.93 14.43
C THR A 15 47.64 -10.30 13.78
N LEU A 16 47.61 -10.38 12.45
CA LEU A 16 46.53 -10.98 11.66
C LEU A 16 46.53 -12.50 11.85
N ILE A 17 45.42 -13.06 12.34
CA ILE A 17 45.17 -14.51 12.39
C ILE A 17 44.24 -14.86 11.24
N ALA A 18 44.72 -15.69 10.32
CA ALA A 18 43.93 -16.28 9.24
C ALA A 18 43.10 -17.49 9.76
N PRO A 19 41.84 -17.68 9.35
CA PRO A 19 41.10 -18.90 9.66
C PRO A 19 41.54 -20.03 8.72
N THR A 20 41.83 -21.17 9.32
CA THR A 20 42.20 -22.42 8.66
C THR A 20 40.97 -23.12 8.09
N PHE A 21 40.93 -23.29 6.77
CA PHE A 21 39.99 -24.18 6.08
C PHE A 21 40.31 -25.64 6.43
N ARG A 22 39.37 -26.35 7.05
CA ARG A 22 39.38 -27.82 7.13
C ARG A 22 38.41 -28.38 6.10
N HIS A 23 38.97 -28.98 5.05
CA HIS A 23 38.28 -29.91 4.18
C HIS A 23 37.73 -31.10 5.00
N ARG A 24 36.41 -31.30 5.00
CA ARG A 24 35.79 -32.58 5.32
C ARG A 24 35.31 -33.22 4.03
N THR A 25 35.90 -34.37 3.75
CA THR A 25 35.58 -35.29 2.68
C THR A 25 34.25 -36.00 2.94
N THR A 26 33.41 -36.04 1.91
CA THR A 26 32.17 -36.81 1.81
C THR A 26 32.46 -38.31 1.59
N PRO A 27 31.81 -39.25 2.30
CA PRO A 27 31.72 -40.63 1.88
C PRO A 27 30.47 -40.87 1.00
N LYS A 28 30.65 -41.67 -0.06
CA LYS A 28 29.61 -42.15 -0.99
C LYS A 28 28.52 -42.98 -0.29
N PRO A 29 27.28 -43.00 -0.79
CA PRO A 29 26.21 -43.84 -0.26
C PRO A 29 26.32 -45.29 -0.75
N ASN A 30 26.11 -46.23 0.17
CA ASN A 30 25.90 -47.65 -0.14
C ASN A 30 24.42 -47.87 -0.51
N LEU A 31 24.20 -48.49 -1.67
CA LEU A 31 22.91 -49.06 -2.07
C LEU A 31 22.49 -50.15 -1.09
N THR A 32 21.29 -50.04 -0.53
CA THR A 32 20.54 -51.20 -0.03
C THR A 32 19.07 -51.05 -0.39
N THR A 33 18.60 -52.07 -1.10
CA THR A 33 17.23 -52.38 -1.53
C THR A 33 16.24 -52.40 -0.37
N ILE A 34 15.12 -51.68 -0.51
CA ILE A 34 13.95 -51.82 0.37
C ILE A 34 12.79 -52.33 -0.45
N SER A 35 12.31 -53.51 -0.07
CA SER A 35 11.13 -54.20 -0.58
C SER A 35 9.85 -53.63 0.03
N ASN A 36 8.81 -53.53 -0.80
CA ASN A 36 7.41 -53.29 -0.44
C ASN A 36 6.95 -54.16 0.74
N ASN A 37 6.25 -53.56 1.70
CA ASN A 37 5.31 -54.28 2.55
C ASN A 37 4.14 -53.39 2.97
N HIS A 38 2.94 -53.84 2.60
CA HIS A 38 1.64 -53.33 3.01
C HIS A 38 1.47 -53.43 4.53
N ALA A 39 1.05 -52.34 5.19
CA ALA A 39 0.63 -52.37 6.59
C ALA A 39 -0.88 -52.65 6.66
N THR A 40 -1.23 -53.83 7.18
CA THR A 40 -2.58 -54.20 7.62
C THR A 40 -2.75 -53.88 9.10
N VAL A 41 -3.91 -53.35 9.46
CA VAL A 41 -4.32 -52.98 10.82
C VAL A 41 -4.29 -54.20 11.75
N SER A 42 -3.50 -54.16 12.82
CA SER A 42 -3.44 -55.21 13.86
C SER A 42 -4.21 -54.77 15.10
N THR A 43 -5.40 -55.34 15.29
CA THR A 43 -6.14 -55.34 16.56
C THR A 43 -5.38 -56.15 17.61
N THR A 44 -4.85 -55.49 18.63
CA THR A 44 -4.20 -56.18 19.76
C THR A 44 -5.26 -56.58 20.80
N ARG A 45 -5.55 -57.89 20.92
CA ARG A 45 -6.31 -58.47 22.03
C ARG A 45 -5.34 -58.81 23.17
N MET A 46 -5.42 -58.12 24.30
CA MET A 46 -4.77 -58.55 25.54
C MET A 46 -5.60 -59.66 26.20
N VAL A 47 -5.00 -60.84 26.38
CA VAL A 47 -5.56 -61.94 27.17
C VAL A 47 -4.90 -61.94 28.53
N VAL A 48 -5.65 -61.56 29.57
CA VAL A 48 -5.22 -61.71 30.97
C VAL A 48 -5.70 -63.07 31.47
N LYS A 49 -4.78 -63.90 31.94
CA LYS A 49 -5.06 -65.23 32.48
C LYS A 49 -5.22 -65.12 34.01
N ALA A 50 -6.45 -65.22 34.52
CA ALA A 50 -6.71 -65.33 35.95
C ALA A 50 -6.87 -66.81 36.38
N ARG A 51 -6.12 -67.21 37.41
CA ARG A 51 -6.34 -68.44 38.19
C ARG A 51 -7.28 -68.12 39.34
N GLY A 52 -8.29 -68.95 39.58
CA GLY A 52 -9.08 -68.95 40.82
C GLY A 52 -10.57 -69.10 40.56
N GLY A 53 -11.18 -70.15 41.11
CA GLY A 53 -12.57 -70.51 40.88
C GLY A 53 -13.58 -69.71 41.70
N GLY A 54 -14.87 -69.89 41.34
CA GLY A 54 -16.02 -69.35 42.05
C GLY A 54 -17.00 -68.69 41.08
N ALA A 55 -18.21 -69.25 40.99
CA ALA A 55 -19.31 -68.71 40.19
C ALA A 55 -19.82 -67.38 40.77
N ALA A 56 -19.84 -66.32 39.97
CA ALA A 56 -20.63 -65.11 40.20
C ALA A 56 -20.86 -64.38 38.86
N GLU A 57 -22.07 -63.88 38.65
CA GLU A 57 -22.53 -63.14 37.48
C GLU A 57 -21.64 -61.91 37.21
N ALA A 58 -21.24 -61.73 35.95
CA ALA A 58 -20.47 -60.57 35.52
C ALA A 58 -21.42 -59.48 34.99
N GLU A 59 -21.72 -58.48 35.80
CA GLU A 59 -22.25 -57.20 35.32
C GLU A 59 -21.23 -56.56 34.38
N THR A 60 -21.64 -56.31 33.14
CA THR A 60 -20.82 -55.63 32.14
C THR A 60 -20.95 -54.12 32.37
N ALA A 61 -20.04 -53.54 33.16
CA ALA A 61 -19.95 -52.09 33.30
C ALA A 61 -19.47 -51.47 31.99
N LEU A 62 -20.38 -50.82 31.26
CA LEU A 62 -20.06 -49.89 30.18
C LEU A 62 -19.34 -48.69 30.80
N VAL A 63 -18.02 -48.66 30.70
CA VAL A 63 -17.24 -47.47 31.01
C VAL A 63 -17.43 -46.49 29.85
N ASP A 64 -18.39 -45.57 30.01
CA ASP A 64 -18.50 -44.40 29.15
C ASP A 64 -17.17 -43.63 29.22
N LYS A 65 -16.45 -43.59 28.10
CA LYS A 65 -15.33 -42.66 27.95
C LYS A 65 -15.92 -41.25 28.17
N PRO A 66 -15.27 -40.38 28.96
CA PRO A 66 -15.75 -39.02 29.14
C PRO A 66 -15.85 -38.37 27.76
N LYS A 67 -17.07 -37.93 27.38
CA LYS A 67 -17.26 -37.07 26.21
C LYS A 67 -16.39 -35.83 26.44
N VAL A 68 -15.26 -35.76 25.74
CA VAL A 68 -14.51 -34.51 25.61
C VAL A 68 -15.48 -33.54 24.94
N LEU A 69 -16.04 -32.60 25.72
CA LEU A 69 -16.83 -31.52 25.18
C LEU A 69 -15.91 -30.74 24.24
N LYS A 70 -16.09 -30.92 22.92
CA LYS A 70 -15.36 -30.14 21.93
C LYS A 70 -15.66 -28.65 22.19
N ARG A 71 -14.62 -27.83 22.21
CA ARG A 71 -14.69 -26.39 22.49
C ARG A 71 -15.58 -25.65 21.48
N PHE A 72 -15.64 -26.16 20.25
CA PHE A 72 -16.49 -25.66 19.18
C PHE A 72 -17.39 -26.78 18.64
N GLN A 73 -18.62 -26.40 18.29
CA GLN A 73 -19.50 -27.22 17.46
C GLN A 73 -19.17 -26.90 16.00
N VAL A 74 -18.82 -27.93 15.24
CA VAL A 74 -18.39 -27.82 13.83
C VAL A 74 -19.53 -28.28 12.93
N SER A 75 -19.80 -27.53 11.87
CA SER A 75 -20.75 -27.89 10.80
C SER A 75 -20.27 -27.36 9.45
N ASP A 76 -20.94 -27.76 8.37
CA ASP A 76 -20.48 -27.56 6.99
C ASP A 76 -20.20 -26.09 6.64
N GLY A 77 -21.03 -25.15 7.10
CA GLY A 77 -20.91 -23.74 6.78
C GLY A 77 -21.30 -23.40 5.34
N HIS A 78 -20.86 -22.24 4.86
CA HIS A 78 -21.23 -21.70 3.56
C HIS A 78 -20.02 -21.13 2.79
N PRO A 79 -19.97 -21.27 1.46
CA PRO A 79 -18.86 -20.76 0.64
C PRO A 79 -18.82 -19.23 0.52
N ALA A 80 -19.86 -18.52 0.96
CA ALA A 80 -19.92 -17.08 0.93
C ALA A 80 -20.60 -16.53 2.21
N PRO A 81 -20.25 -15.31 2.65
CA PRO A 81 -19.17 -14.47 2.12
C PRO A 81 -17.76 -15.03 2.44
N PHE A 82 -16.75 -14.61 1.68
CA PHE A 82 -15.34 -14.95 1.95
C PHE A 82 -14.84 -14.31 3.25
N GLY A 83 -13.85 -14.96 3.86
CA GLY A 83 -13.29 -14.57 5.15
C GLY A 83 -14.01 -15.20 6.34
N ALA A 84 -13.65 -14.74 7.54
CA ALA A 84 -14.39 -15.04 8.77
C ALA A 84 -15.57 -14.05 8.93
N THR A 85 -16.79 -14.56 9.06
CA THR A 85 -18.03 -13.77 9.17
C THR A 85 -18.92 -14.29 10.28
N ILE A 86 -19.45 -13.40 11.11
CA ILE A 86 -20.37 -13.75 12.20
C ILE A 86 -21.72 -14.18 11.61
N GLN A 87 -22.21 -15.35 12.02
CA GLN A 87 -23.52 -15.89 11.60
C GLN A 87 -24.11 -16.78 12.70
N ASP A 88 -25.43 -16.77 12.93
CA ASP A 88 -26.17 -17.75 13.76
C ASP A 88 -25.57 -18.03 15.18
N GLY A 89 -24.93 -17.02 15.77
CA GLY A 89 -24.26 -17.11 17.07
C GLY A 89 -22.92 -17.85 17.05
N GLY A 90 -22.29 -17.97 15.88
CA GLY A 90 -20.95 -18.51 15.64
C GLY A 90 -20.25 -17.74 14.51
N VAL A 91 -19.26 -18.37 13.87
CA VAL A 91 -18.48 -17.76 12.79
C VAL A 91 -18.41 -18.74 11.61
N ASN A 92 -18.78 -18.27 10.42
CA ASN A 92 -18.52 -18.93 9.16
C ASN A 92 -17.14 -18.52 8.65
N PHE A 93 -16.35 -19.49 8.22
CA PHE A 93 -15.03 -19.29 7.63
C PHE A 93 -15.08 -19.78 6.19
N ALA A 94 -14.71 -18.95 5.21
CA ALA A 94 -14.67 -19.35 3.80
C ALA A 94 -13.45 -18.77 3.07
N ILE A 95 -12.71 -19.62 2.34
CA ILE A 95 -11.48 -19.24 1.65
C ILE A 95 -11.35 -19.97 0.30
N TYR A 96 -10.93 -19.24 -0.73
CA TYR A 96 -10.70 -19.79 -2.06
C TYR A 96 -9.32 -20.47 -2.13
N SER A 97 -9.28 -21.72 -2.60
CA SER A 97 -8.08 -22.41 -3.06
C SER A 97 -8.49 -23.57 -3.97
N ALA A 98 -8.19 -23.45 -5.26
CA ALA A 98 -8.57 -24.44 -6.26
C ALA A 98 -7.63 -25.65 -6.21
N ASN A 99 -6.32 -25.39 -6.14
CA ASN A 99 -5.30 -26.44 -6.29
C ASN A 99 -4.91 -27.15 -4.98
N ALA A 100 -5.44 -26.73 -3.82
CA ALA A 100 -5.19 -27.43 -2.56
C ALA A 100 -5.89 -28.79 -2.51
N THR A 101 -5.17 -29.80 -2.01
CA THR A 101 -5.71 -31.16 -1.78
C THR A 101 -6.37 -31.29 -0.42
N SER A 102 -5.97 -30.49 0.56
CA SER A 102 -6.64 -30.37 1.85
C SER A 102 -6.47 -28.97 2.45
N ALA A 103 -7.40 -28.60 3.33
CA ALA A 103 -7.35 -27.37 4.11
C ALA A 103 -7.61 -27.67 5.58
N THR A 104 -6.89 -26.99 6.48
CA THR A 104 -7.09 -27.06 7.93
C THR A 104 -7.20 -25.64 8.48
N LEU A 105 -8.34 -25.34 9.10
CA LEU A 105 -8.51 -24.09 9.85
C LEU A 105 -7.77 -24.22 11.19
N CYS A 106 -6.85 -23.29 11.44
CA CYS A 106 -6.09 -23.20 12.68
C CYS A 106 -6.64 -22.07 13.53
N LEU A 107 -7.12 -22.40 14.74
CA LEU A 107 -7.50 -21.42 15.74
C LEU A 107 -6.34 -21.22 16.72
N ILE A 108 -6.02 -19.95 17.00
CA ILE A 108 -4.83 -19.55 17.75
C ILE A 108 -5.25 -18.54 18.82
N ALA A 109 -5.14 -18.90 20.09
CA ALA A 109 -5.29 -17.93 21.17
C ALA A 109 -4.17 -16.88 21.08
N LEU A 110 -4.46 -15.63 21.43
CA LEU A 110 -3.48 -14.54 21.36
C LEU A 110 -2.16 -14.87 22.10
N SER A 111 -2.25 -15.58 23.24
CA SER A 111 -1.08 -16.03 24.02
C SER A 111 -0.25 -17.13 23.34
N ASP A 112 -0.89 -17.93 22.49
CA ASP A 112 -0.27 -19.05 21.78
C ASP A 112 0.44 -18.57 20.50
N LEU A 113 -0.04 -17.49 19.86
CA LEU A 113 0.58 -16.89 18.68
C LEU A 113 2.05 -16.52 18.93
N GLN A 114 2.34 -15.87 20.07
CA GLN A 114 3.70 -15.47 20.45
C GLN A 114 4.66 -16.65 20.66
N GLN A 115 4.11 -17.85 20.82
CA GLN A 115 4.87 -19.09 21.03
C GLN A 115 4.85 -19.99 19.78
N ASN A 116 4.32 -19.50 18.66
CA ASN A 116 4.09 -20.26 17.42
C ASN A 116 3.30 -21.56 17.67
N ARG A 117 2.32 -21.53 18.59
CA ARG A 117 1.48 -22.70 18.92
C ARG A 117 0.09 -22.52 18.33
N VAL A 118 -0.46 -23.60 17.77
CA VAL A 118 -1.86 -23.67 17.37
C VAL A 118 -2.68 -24.20 18.54
N THR A 119 -3.76 -23.51 18.90
CA THR A 119 -4.63 -23.91 20.01
C THR A 119 -5.56 -25.05 19.58
N GLU A 120 -6.14 -24.97 18.38
CA GLU A 120 -7.02 -26.00 17.84
C GLU A 120 -6.90 -26.06 16.32
N GLN A 121 -6.81 -27.28 15.77
CA GLN A 121 -6.81 -27.51 14.33
C GLN A 121 -8.10 -28.22 13.93
N ILE A 122 -8.74 -27.70 12.90
CA ILE A 122 -10.02 -28.19 12.39
C ILE A 122 -9.79 -28.56 10.92
N PRO A 123 -9.51 -29.84 10.62
CA PRO A 123 -9.41 -30.31 9.24
C PRO A 123 -10.75 -30.17 8.54
N LEU A 124 -10.76 -29.66 7.31
CA LEU A 124 -11.96 -29.52 6.49
C LEU A 124 -12.12 -30.77 5.62
N ASP A 125 -13.30 -31.39 5.65
CA ASP A 125 -13.61 -32.52 4.78
C ASP A 125 -13.81 -32.02 3.34
N PRO A 126 -13.00 -32.46 2.35
CA PRO A 126 -13.15 -32.01 0.96
C PRO A 126 -14.52 -32.32 0.34
N LEU A 127 -15.32 -33.23 0.91
CA LEU A 127 -16.65 -33.59 0.42
C LEU A 127 -17.78 -32.76 1.07
N ALA A 128 -17.58 -32.27 2.30
CA ALA A 128 -18.61 -31.53 3.05
C ALA A 128 -18.28 -30.04 3.22
N ASN A 129 -16.99 -29.72 3.34
CA ASN A 129 -16.44 -28.40 3.64
C ASN A 129 -15.79 -27.74 2.40
N LYS A 130 -16.18 -28.14 1.19
CA LYS A 130 -15.74 -27.52 -0.06
C LYS A 130 -16.91 -27.45 -1.06
N THR A 131 -17.18 -26.25 -1.58
CA THR A 131 -18.14 -26.02 -2.67
C THR A 131 -17.41 -25.36 -3.84
N GLY A 132 -17.29 -26.06 -4.96
CA GLY A 132 -16.40 -25.63 -6.04
C GLY A 132 -14.95 -25.56 -5.54
N ASP A 133 -14.31 -24.40 -5.69
CA ASP A 133 -12.94 -24.14 -5.24
C ASP A 133 -12.86 -23.40 -3.89
N VAL A 134 -13.99 -23.33 -3.17
CA VAL A 134 -14.10 -22.61 -1.90
C VAL A 134 -14.20 -23.60 -0.74
N TRP A 135 -13.23 -23.53 0.15
CA TRP A 135 -13.22 -24.26 1.42
C TRP A 135 -14.01 -23.48 2.46
N HIS A 136 -14.89 -24.14 3.20
CA HIS A 136 -15.72 -23.48 4.20
C HIS A 136 -16.08 -24.35 5.39
N VAL A 137 -16.26 -23.72 6.56
CA VAL A 137 -16.70 -24.37 7.79
C VAL A 137 -17.41 -23.37 8.70
N PHE A 138 -18.45 -23.81 9.40
CA PHE A 138 -19.11 -23.02 10.43
C PHE A 138 -18.79 -23.56 11.83
N LEU A 139 -18.40 -22.65 12.71
CA LEU A 139 -18.03 -22.96 14.09
C LEU A 139 -18.88 -22.17 15.08
N LYS A 140 -19.55 -22.88 15.99
CA LYS A 140 -20.26 -22.28 17.13
C LYS A 140 -19.49 -22.52 18.42
N GLY A 141 -19.11 -21.44 19.10
CA GLY A 141 -18.37 -21.49 20.35
C GLY A 141 -17.87 -20.10 20.77
N ASN A 142 -16.95 -20.07 21.73
CA ASN A 142 -16.37 -18.83 22.25
C ASN A 142 -15.05 -18.48 21.54
N PHE A 143 -15.06 -17.38 20.80
CA PHE A 143 -13.91 -16.84 20.06
C PHE A 143 -13.21 -15.67 20.76
N LYS A 144 -13.53 -15.42 22.03
CA LYS A 144 -12.84 -14.38 22.80
C LYS A 144 -11.32 -14.63 22.79
N ASP A 145 -10.59 -13.59 22.39
CA ASP A 145 -9.12 -13.57 22.27
C ASP A 145 -8.55 -14.67 21.35
N MET A 146 -9.36 -15.12 20.37
CA MET A 146 -8.97 -16.09 19.35
C MET A 146 -8.69 -15.42 18.02
N LEU A 147 -7.68 -15.93 17.34
CA LEU A 147 -7.23 -15.60 16.00
C LEU A 147 -7.34 -16.84 15.12
N TYR A 148 -7.17 -16.68 13.82
CA TYR A 148 -7.21 -17.80 12.89
C TYR A 148 -6.21 -17.69 11.74
N GLY A 149 -5.93 -18.83 11.11
CA GLY A 149 -5.18 -18.96 9.87
C GLY A 149 -5.46 -20.32 9.24
N TYR A 150 -4.81 -20.63 8.12
CA TYR A 150 -5.02 -21.87 7.40
C TYR A 150 -3.72 -22.62 7.13
N ILE A 151 -3.76 -23.94 7.22
CA ILE A 151 -2.73 -24.80 6.63
C ILE A 151 -3.36 -25.41 5.39
N PHE A 152 -2.66 -25.28 4.26
CA PHE A 152 -3.03 -25.96 3.01
C PHE A 152 -1.99 -27.03 2.69
N ASP A 153 -2.47 -28.15 2.15
CA ASP A 153 -1.64 -29.20 1.58
C ASP A 153 -1.91 -29.32 0.08
N GLY A 154 -0.90 -29.76 -0.67
CA GLY A 154 -0.94 -29.79 -2.12
C GLY A 154 0.43 -30.05 -2.73
N GLU A 155 0.53 -29.85 -4.05
CA GLU A 155 1.80 -30.02 -4.75
C GLU A 155 2.77 -28.87 -4.43
N PHE A 156 4.01 -29.21 -4.08
CA PHE A 156 5.11 -28.25 -4.05
C PHE A 156 6.00 -28.50 -5.26
N SER A 157 5.75 -27.76 -6.34
CA SER A 157 6.46 -27.86 -7.61
C SER A 157 6.65 -26.43 -8.18
N PRO A 158 7.67 -25.70 -7.70
CA PRO A 158 7.97 -24.34 -8.15
C PRO A 158 8.14 -24.19 -9.66
N GLU A 159 8.65 -25.23 -10.33
CA GLU A 159 8.86 -25.32 -11.78
C GLU A 159 7.59 -25.27 -12.63
N ILE A 160 6.43 -25.45 -12.00
CA ILE A 160 5.11 -25.25 -12.62
C ILE A 160 4.24 -24.30 -11.78
N GLY A 161 4.85 -23.55 -10.85
CA GLY A 161 4.19 -22.49 -10.09
C GLY A 161 3.44 -22.94 -8.83
N HIS A 162 3.54 -24.18 -8.36
CA HIS A 162 2.85 -24.62 -7.13
C HIS A 162 3.77 -24.55 -5.88
N TYR A 163 3.24 -23.99 -4.79
CA TYR A 163 4.00 -23.64 -3.56
C TYR A 163 3.32 -24.09 -2.25
N TYR A 164 2.51 -25.16 -2.29
CA TYR A 164 1.84 -25.64 -1.07
C TYR A 164 2.85 -26.19 -0.06
N ASP A 165 2.84 -25.63 1.16
CA ASP A 165 3.75 -26.01 2.25
C ASP A 165 2.94 -26.17 3.54
N SER A 166 2.61 -27.42 3.87
CA SER A 166 1.79 -27.78 5.04
C SER A 166 2.49 -27.54 6.39
N SER A 167 3.76 -27.11 6.38
CA SER A 167 4.45 -26.67 7.61
C SER A 167 4.13 -25.24 8.01
N ARG A 168 3.42 -24.48 7.16
CA ARG A 168 3.12 -23.05 7.36
C ARG A 168 1.65 -22.80 7.66
N ILE A 169 1.40 -21.89 8.58
CA ILE A 169 0.09 -21.31 8.81
C ILE A 169 0.02 -19.99 8.03
N LEU A 170 -0.93 -19.92 7.12
CA LEU A 170 -1.12 -18.81 6.19
C LEU A 170 -2.25 -17.91 6.67
N LEU A 171 -2.11 -16.63 6.35
CA LEU A 171 -3.17 -15.65 6.54
C LEU A 171 -4.30 -15.87 5.54
N ASP A 172 -5.50 -15.60 6.00
CA ASP A 172 -6.66 -15.44 5.13
C ASP A 172 -6.54 -14.11 4.36
N PRO A 173 -6.60 -14.11 3.01
CA PRO A 173 -6.63 -12.89 2.22
C PRO A 173 -7.73 -11.89 2.65
N TYR A 174 -8.85 -12.36 3.20
CA TYR A 174 -10.00 -11.56 3.64
C TYR A 174 -9.99 -11.18 5.13
N ALA A 175 -8.91 -11.47 5.86
CA ALA A 175 -8.81 -11.11 7.28
C ALA A 175 -9.03 -9.60 7.50
N LYS A 176 -9.93 -9.24 8.43
CA LYS A 176 -10.27 -7.83 8.72
C LYS A 176 -9.27 -7.11 9.61
N ALA A 177 -8.46 -7.87 10.33
CA ALA A 177 -7.26 -7.39 11.01
C ALA A 177 -6.23 -8.52 11.06
N VAL A 178 -4.95 -8.18 10.98
CA VAL A 178 -3.81 -9.11 11.08
C VAL A 178 -3.03 -8.83 12.36
N ILE A 179 -2.74 -9.90 13.09
CA ILE A 179 -2.02 -9.86 14.36
C ILE A 179 -0.68 -10.56 14.21
N SER A 180 0.38 -9.84 14.57
CA SER A 180 1.73 -10.37 14.70
C SER A 180 2.50 -9.56 15.75
N ARG A 181 3.03 -8.40 15.37
CA ARG A 181 3.77 -7.44 16.20
C ARG A 181 2.88 -6.23 16.50
N GLY A 182 2.95 -5.74 17.73
CA GLY A 182 2.09 -4.66 18.22
C GLY A 182 2.69 -3.26 18.18
N GLU A 183 3.97 -3.11 17.85
CA GLU A 183 4.65 -1.82 17.82
C GLU A 183 5.49 -1.69 16.55
N PHE A 184 5.49 -0.50 15.96
CA PHE A 184 6.25 -0.17 14.75
C PHE A 184 7.76 -0.20 15.02
N GLY A 185 8.50 -0.95 14.22
CA GLY A 185 9.95 -1.11 14.34
C GLY A 185 10.39 -2.10 15.44
N ALA A 186 9.46 -2.62 16.25
CA ALA A 186 9.79 -3.63 17.26
C ALA A 186 9.95 -5.01 16.61
N LEU A 187 11.08 -5.68 16.86
CA LEU A 187 11.33 -7.04 16.40
C LEU A 187 10.37 -8.04 17.05
N GLY A 188 10.11 -9.16 16.36
CA GLY A 188 9.40 -10.30 16.94
C GLY A 188 10.28 -11.07 17.93
N PRO A 189 9.74 -12.15 18.54
CA PRO A 189 10.53 -13.06 19.36
C PRO A 189 11.78 -13.56 18.61
N GLU A 190 12.90 -13.69 19.32
CA GLU A 190 14.18 -14.11 18.75
C GLU A 190 14.67 -13.24 17.58
N ASP A 191 14.42 -11.94 17.64
CA ASP A 191 14.78 -10.95 16.62
C ASP A 191 14.16 -11.23 15.23
N ASN A 192 13.06 -12.00 15.19
CA ASN A 192 12.40 -12.38 13.96
C ASN A 192 11.63 -11.19 13.34
N CYS A 193 12.00 -10.84 12.10
CA CYS A 193 11.31 -9.80 11.32
C CYS A 193 10.00 -10.28 10.68
N TRP A 194 9.78 -11.60 10.62
CA TRP A 194 8.61 -12.28 10.06
C TRP A 194 8.05 -13.32 11.04
N PRO A 195 7.57 -12.89 12.23
CA PRO A 195 6.91 -13.81 13.16
C PRO A 195 5.58 -14.30 12.57
N GLN A 196 5.06 -15.40 13.12
CA GLN A 196 3.77 -15.94 12.70
C GLN A 196 2.68 -14.87 12.79
N MET A 197 1.89 -14.78 11.73
CA MET A 197 0.77 -13.85 11.63
C MET A 197 -0.55 -14.64 11.69
N ALA A 198 -1.60 -14.04 12.23
CA ALA A 198 -2.94 -14.63 12.25
C ALA A 198 -4.01 -13.54 12.07
N GLY A 199 -5.13 -13.91 11.44
CA GLY A 199 -6.29 -13.04 11.26
C GLY A 199 -7.13 -12.94 12.53
N MET A 200 -7.79 -11.81 12.74
CA MET A 200 -8.76 -11.61 13.80
C MET A 200 -10.04 -12.42 13.54
N VAL A 201 -10.52 -13.18 14.54
CA VAL A 201 -11.88 -13.74 14.49
C VAL A 201 -12.88 -12.65 14.93
N PRO A 202 -13.90 -12.32 14.11
CA PRO A 202 -14.86 -11.28 14.45
C PRO A 202 -15.79 -11.71 15.59
N THR A 203 -16.24 -10.74 16.39
CA THR A 203 -17.13 -10.94 17.54
C THR A 203 -18.30 -9.96 17.52
N SER A 204 -19.39 -10.28 18.23
CA SER A 204 -20.57 -9.40 18.31
C SER A 204 -20.29 -8.05 18.99
N GLU A 205 -19.13 -7.87 19.61
CA GLU A 205 -18.70 -6.63 20.25
C GLU A 205 -18.10 -5.63 19.23
N ASP A 206 -17.93 -6.01 17.97
CA ASP A 206 -17.21 -5.24 16.94
C ASP A 206 -18.05 -4.11 16.30
N GLN A 207 -19.00 -3.51 17.02
CA GLN A 207 -19.84 -2.43 16.49
C GLN A 207 -19.19 -1.05 16.68
N PHE A 208 -19.11 -0.27 15.59
CA PHE A 208 -18.62 1.13 15.60
C PHE A 208 -19.79 2.10 15.41
N ASP A 209 -19.85 3.15 16.24
CA ASP A 209 -20.85 4.22 16.09
C ASP A 209 -20.32 5.33 15.18
N TRP A 210 -20.87 5.40 13.97
CA TRP A 210 -20.58 6.43 12.98
C TRP A 210 -21.20 7.79 13.32
N GLU A 211 -22.09 7.89 14.32
CA GLU A 211 -22.76 9.15 14.70
C GLU A 211 -23.50 9.82 13.51
N GLY A 212 -23.98 9.02 12.54
CA GLY A 212 -24.65 9.50 11.34
C GLY A 212 -23.72 10.01 10.22
N ASP A 213 -22.42 9.76 10.33
CA ASP A 213 -21.43 10.06 9.28
C ASP A 213 -21.81 9.44 7.92
N LEU A 214 -21.57 10.20 6.84
CA LEU A 214 -21.76 9.78 5.45
C LEU A 214 -20.61 10.35 4.61
N PRO A 215 -20.17 9.63 3.55
CA PRO A 215 -19.16 10.14 2.61
C PRO A 215 -19.52 11.52 2.04
N LEU A 216 -18.54 12.41 1.92
CA LEU A 216 -18.79 13.85 1.65
C LEU A 216 -19.16 14.13 0.20
N ARG A 217 -18.57 13.41 -0.75
CA ARG A 217 -18.84 13.49 -2.20
C ARG A 217 -18.67 14.90 -2.80
N HIS A 218 -17.62 15.60 -2.41
CA HIS A 218 -17.19 16.85 -3.04
C HIS A 218 -17.01 16.64 -4.55
N PRO A 219 -17.39 17.60 -5.42
CA PRO A 219 -17.08 17.51 -6.84
C PRO A 219 -15.56 17.46 -7.06
N GLY A 220 -15.08 16.58 -7.96
CA GLY A 220 -13.64 16.37 -8.16
C GLY A 220 -12.86 17.67 -8.47
N ARG A 221 -13.46 18.56 -9.26
CA ARG A 221 -12.89 19.87 -9.63
C ARG A 221 -12.60 20.80 -8.44
N ASP A 222 -13.29 20.59 -7.31
CA ASP A 222 -13.24 21.43 -6.11
C ASP A 222 -12.25 20.85 -5.07
N LEU A 223 -11.63 19.71 -5.35
CA LEU A 223 -10.67 19.07 -4.46
C LEU A 223 -9.32 19.81 -4.44
N ILE A 224 -8.72 19.83 -3.26
CA ILE A 224 -7.32 20.13 -3.00
C ILE A 224 -6.81 18.95 -2.15
N ILE A 225 -6.03 18.07 -2.77
CA ILE A 225 -5.56 16.83 -2.16
C ILE A 225 -4.29 17.10 -1.36
N TYR A 226 -4.15 16.48 -0.19
CA TYR A 226 -2.96 16.50 0.63
C TYR A 226 -2.45 15.08 0.85
N GLU A 227 -1.37 14.72 0.17
CA GLU A 227 -0.72 13.41 0.29
C GLU A 227 0.10 13.36 1.58
N MET A 228 -0.18 12.37 2.44
CA MET A 228 0.44 12.28 3.76
C MET A 228 0.65 10.86 4.27
N HIS A 229 1.66 10.71 5.13
CA HIS A 229 1.97 9.46 5.81
C HIS A 229 1.45 9.47 7.25
N VAL A 230 0.63 8.48 7.65
CA VAL A 230 0.00 8.41 8.98
C VAL A 230 1.04 8.51 10.10
N ARG A 231 2.09 7.68 10.05
CA ARG A 231 3.17 7.72 11.05
C ARG A 231 3.94 9.04 10.96
N GLY A 232 4.35 9.44 9.75
CA GLY A 232 5.22 10.59 9.54
C GLY A 232 4.59 11.89 10.03
N TYR A 233 3.28 12.03 9.91
CA TYR A 233 2.56 13.26 10.23
C TYR A 233 2.65 13.66 11.71
N THR A 234 2.70 12.70 12.63
CA THR A 234 2.69 13.01 14.07
C THR A 234 3.78 12.35 14.88
N ARG A 235 4.68 11.57 14.26
CA ARG A 235 5.74 10.85 14.98
C ARG A 235 6.78 11.75 15.64
N HIS A 236 7.11 12.90 15.04
CA HIS A 236 8.09 13.82 15.61
C HIS A 236 7.59 14.41 16.95
N GLU A 237 8.49 14.60 17.92
CA GLU A 237 8.16 15.09 19.27
C GLU A 237 7.43 16.45 19.26
N SER A 238 7.72 17.30 18.28
CA SER A 238 7.08 18.62 18.13
C SER A 238 5.59 18.53 17.76
N SER A 239 5.07 17.35 17.41
CA SER A 239 3.63 17.16 17.26
C SER A 239 2.88 17.38 18.57
N GLY A 240 3.47 16.99 19.70
CA GLY A 240 2.82 17.08 21.02
C GLY A 240 1.55 16.22 21.15
N THR A 241 1.32 15.27 20.23
CA THR A 241 0.12 14.41 20.26
C THR A 241 0.25 13.33 21.32
N LYS A 242 -0.88 12.85 21.86
CA LYS A 242 -0.87 11.80 22.89
C LYS A 242 -0.36 10.46 22.37
N PHE A 243 -0.64 10.14 21.10
CA PHE A 243 -0.21 8.90 20.44
C PHE A 243 0.54 9.19 19.13
N PRO A 244 1.82 9.59 19.20
CA PRO A 244 2.62 9.97 18.03
C PRO A 244 2.73 8.88 16.97
N GLY A 245 2.39 9.21 15.73
CA GLY A 245 2.52 8.32 14.57
C GLY A 245 1.42 7.26 14.45
N THR A 246 0.22 7.58 14.95
CA THR A 246 -0.96 6.70 14.93
C THR A 246 -2.16 7.39 14.28
N TYR A 247 -3.22 6.63 13.95
CA TYR A 247 -4.48 7.18 13.46
C TYR A 247 -5.07 8.22 14.44
N CYS A 248 -5.07 7.91 15.75
CA CYS A 248 -5.48 8.86 16.79
C CYS A 248 -4.61 10.14 16.79
N GLY A 249 -3.29 9.98 16.60
CA GLY A 249 -2.39 11.12 16.49
C GLY A 249 -2.75 12.04 15.33
N VAL A 250 -3.07 11.48 14.16
CA VAL A 250 -3.53 12.26 13.00
C VAL A 250 -4.79 13.07 13.33
N VAL A 251 -5.77 12.46 14.01
CA VAL A 251 -7.00 13.14 14.43
C VAL A 251 -6.72 14.40 15.24
N GLU A 252 -5.77 14.35 16.18
CA GLU A 252 -5.37 15.51 17.00
C GLU A 252 -4.82 16.69 16.19
N LYS A 253 -4.47 16.47 14.92
CA LYS A 253 -3.85 17.47 14.04
C LYS A 253 -4.65 17.82 12.79
N LEU A 254 -5.83 17.23 12.57
CA LEU A 254 -6.67 17.52 11.39
C LEU A 254 -7.06 19.01 11.23
N ASP A 255 -7.13 19.76 12.33
CA ASP A 255 -7.44 21.20 12.27
C ASP A 255 -6.38 22.01 11.49
N HIS A 256 -5.13 21.53 11.45
CA HIS A 256 -4.08 22.13 10.63
C HIS A 256 -4.40 22.04 9.13
N LEU A 257 -4.93 20.90 8.66
CA LEU A 257 -5.27 20.72 7.25
C LEU A 257 -6.45 21.60 6.85
N LYS A 258 -7.40 21.78 7.77
CA LYS A 258 -8.50 22.73 7.61
C LYS A 258 -7.99 24.17 7.53
N GLU A 259 -7.03 24.56 8.37
CA GLU A 259 -6.36 25.87 8.31
C GLU A 259 -5.60 26.08 6.99
N LEU A 260 -4.95 25.03 6.48
CA LEU A 260 -4.28 25.04 5.18
C LEU A 260 -5.28 25.17 4.01
N GLY A 261 -6.56 24.86 4.22
CA GLY A 261 -7.62 24.96 3.20
C GLY A 261 -7.81 23.69 2.36
N VAL A 262 -7.19 22.58 2.76
CA VAL A 262 -7.33 21.24 2.18
C VAL A 262 -8.71 20.68 2.50
N ASN A 263 -9.31 19.95 1.56
CA ASN A 263 -10.59 19.26 1.73
C ASN A 263 -10.54 17.77 1.36
N CYS A 264 -9.35 17.23 1.10
CA CYS A 264 -9.15 15.80 0.84
C CYS A 264 -7.74 15.40 1.29
N ILE A 265 -7.62 14.34 2.07
CA ILE A 265 -6.33 13.70 2.39
C ILE A 265 -6.16 12.44 1.55
N GLU A 266 -4.96 12.24 1.02
CA GLU A 266 -4.54 10.99 0.40
C GLU A 266 -3.55 10.32 1.35
N LEU A 267 -3.99 9.27 2.01
CA LEU A 267 -3.18 8.50 2.94
C LEU A 267 -2.29 7.54 2.14
N MET A 268 -0.99 7.63 2.33
CA MET A 268 -0.04 6.58 1.93
C MET A 268 -0.48 5.21 2.49
N PRO A 269 0.02 4.08 1.94
CA PRO A 269 -0.52 2.74 2.20
C PRO A 269 -0.88 2.46 3.67
N CYS A 270 -2.17 2.24 3.90
CA CYS A 270 -2.72 1.92 5.23
C CYS A 270 -3.21 0.47 5.33
N HIS A 271 -3.07 -0.32 4.26
CA HIS A 271 -3.20 -1.79 4.36
C HIS A 271 -2.07 -2.36 5.23
N GLU A 272 -2.27 -3.54 5.82
CA GLU A 272 -1.23 -4.19 6.62
C GLU A 272 0.00 -4.51 5.75
N PHE A 273 1.18 -4.02 6.15
CA PHE A 273 2.48 -4.27 5.53
C PHE A 273 3.56 -4.48 6.60
N ASN A 274 4.70 -5.12 6.30
CA ASN A 274 5.76 -5.34 7.28
C ASN A 274 6.90 -4.32 7.15
N GLU A 275 6.97 -3.35 8.05
CA GLU A 275 8.05 -2.34 8.06
C GLU A 275 9.44 -2.94 8.29
N LEU A 276 9.54 -4.16 8.81
CA LEU A 276 10.81 -4.85 9.05
C LEU A 276 11.30 -5.69 7.86
N GLU A 277 10.61 -5.71 6.72
CA GLU A 277 10.93 -6.64 5.63
C GLU A 277 12.37 -6.52 5.09
N TYR A 278 12.97 -5.33 5.16
CA TYR A 278 14.37 -5.06 4.77
C TYR A 278 15.22 -4.57 5.95
N TYR A 279 14.82 -4.93 7.18
CA TYR A 279 15.48 -4.48 8.42
C TYR A 279 16.98 -4.76 8.37
N SER A 280 17.77 -3.69 8.30
CA SER A 280 19.22 -3.77 8.19
C SER A 280 19.87 -2.50 8.73
N TYR A 281 21.05 -2.65 9.34
CA TYR A 281 21.76 -1.53 9.91
C TYR A 281 22.22 -0.56 8.81
N ASN A 282 21.91 0.71 8.98
CA ASN A 282 22.34 1.81 8.13
C ASN A 282 23.60 2.45 8.71
N SER A 283 24.75 2.18 8.09
CA SER A 283 26.02 2.73 8.54
C SER A 283 26.18 4.24 8.28
N VAL A 284 25.39 4.83 7.39
CA VAL A 284 25.48 6.26 7.02
C VAL A 284 24.81 7.13 8.07
N LEU A 285 23.60 6.74 8.52
CA LEU A 285 22.83 7.49 9.52
C LEU A 285 23.01 6.95 10.95
N GLY A 286 23.52 5.73 11.11
CA GLY A 286 23.66 5.08 12.41
C GLY A 286 22.33 4.58 12.98
N ASP A 287 21.36 4.27 12.10
CA ASP A 287 20.04 3.75 12.43
C ASP A 287 19.75 2.43 11.68
N TYR A 288 18.48 2.08 11.50
CA TYR A 288 18.06 0.89 10.77
C TYR A 288 17.11 1.26 9.63
N LYS A 289 17.31 0.62 8.47
CA LYS A 289 16.40 0.72 7.35
C LYS A 289 15.12 -0.04 7.65
N LEU A 290 13.98 0.57 7.34
CA LEU A 290 12.64 0.01 7.52
C LEU A 290 11.82 0.31 6.28
N ASN A 291 10.93 -0.58 5.81
CA ASN A 291 9.92 -0.15 4.85
C ASN A 291 9.00 0.86 5.54
N PHE A 292 9.27 2.15 5.32
CA PHE A 292 8.56 3.21 6.00
C PHE A 292 7.25 3.53 5.27
N TRP A 293 7.28 3.63 3.93
CA TRP A 293 6.13 4.03 3.12
C TRP A 293 5.01 2.98 3.05
N GLY A 294 5.36 1.69 3.09
CA GLY A 294 4.38 0.62 3.13
C GLY A 294 3.88 0.09 1.78
N TYR A 295 4.54 0.43 0.65
CA TYR A 295 4.25 -0.15 -0.67
C TYR A 295 4.74 -1.60 -0.80
N SER A 296 4.21 -2.48 0.05
CA SER A 296 4.51 -3.92 0.12
C SER A 296 3.41 -4.59 0.96
N THR A 297 2.21 -4.72 0.40
CA THR A 297 1.02 -5.12 1.17
C THR A 297 1.04 -6.62 1.49
N ILE A 298 0.72 -6.97 2.74
CA ILE A 298 0.51 -8.34 3.24
C ILE A 298 -0.97 -8.71 3.21
N ASN A 299 -1.84 -7.81 3.69
CA ASN A 299 -3.28 -8.04 3.72
C ASN A 299 -4.05 -6.77 3.38
N TYR A 300 -4.95 -6.87 2.39
CA TYR A 300 -5.64 -5.73 1.81
C TYR A 300 -6.92 -5.32 2.55
N PHE A 301 -7.46 -6.17 3.41
CA PHE A 301 -8.68 -5.88 4.18
C PHE A 301 -8.39 -5.38 5.61
N SER A 302 -7.13 -5.48 6.04
CA SER A 302 -6.69 -5.11 7.37
C SER A 302 -6.05 -3.73 7.35
N PRO A 303 -6.46 -2.80 8.23
CA PRO A 303 -5.68 -1.60 8.49
C PRO A 303 -4.33 -1.97 9.12
N MET A 304 -3.29 -1.19 8.84
CA MET A 304 -1.96 -1.35 9.42
C MET A 304 -2.02 -1.25 10.95
N ILE A 305 -1.88 -2.38 11.65
CA ILE A 305 -2.12 -2.45 13.08
C ILE A 305 -1.09 -1.66 13.89
N ARG A 306 0.12 -1.50 13.35
CA ARG A 306 1.20 -0.73 13.98
C ARG A 306 1.04 0.79 13.85
N TYR A 307 -0.04 1.24 13.20
CA TYR A 307 -0.52 2.62 13.27
C TYR A 307 -1.67 2.82 14.28
N SER A 308 -2.09 1.77 15.01
CA SER A 308 -3.02 1.91 16.13
C SER A 308 -2.28 2.27 17.42
N SER A 309 -2.90 3.10 18.25
CA SER A 309 -2.42 3.42 19.59
C SER A 309 -2.41 2.22 20.56
N SER A 310 -3.27 1.23 20.31
CA SER A 310 -3.42 0.03 21.15
C SER A 310 -2.58 -1.16 20.70
N GLY A 311 -2.12 -1.20 19.44
CA GLY A 311 -1.42 -2.34 18.86
C GLY A 311 -2.28 -3.61 18.88
N ILE A 312 -1.72 -4.73 19.35
CA ILE A 312 -2.39 -6.04 19.32
C ILE A 312 -3.34 -6.32 20.51
N ARG A 313 -3.46 -5.38 21.47
CA ARG A 313 -4.14 -5.63 22.76
C ARG A 313 -5.60 -6.07 22.66
N SER A 314 -6.29 -5.64 21.60
CA SER A 314 -7.70 -5.93 21.33
C SER A 314 -7.90 -6.86 20.13
N CYS A 315 -6.90 -7.70 19.82
CA CYS A 315 -6.90 -8.56 18.63
C CYS A 315 -7.16 -7.78 17.32
N GLY A 316 -6.72 -6.51 17.24
CA GLY A 316 -6.82 -5.67 16.04
C GLY A 316 -8.08 -4.83 15.92
N ARG A 317 -9.07 -5.01 16.81
CA ARG A 317 -10.34 -4.25 16.81
C ARG A 317 -10.10 -2.75 16.93
N ASP A 318 -9.16 -2.34 17.78
CA ASP A 318 -8.83 -0.92 17.95
C ASP A 318 -8.22 -0.32 16.69
N ALA A 319 -7.46 -1.06 15.88
CA ALA A 319 -6.94 -0.52 14.62
C ALA A 319 -8.06 -0.21 13.62
N ILE A 320 -9.05 -1.09 13.53
CA ILE A 320 -10.27 -0.86 12.73
C ILE A 320 -11.02 0.37 13.26
N ASN A 321 -11.29 0.42 14.56
CA ASN A 321 -12.05 1.51 15.17
C ASN A 321 -11.32 2.85 15.11
N GLU A 322 -10.00 2.87 15.28
CA GLU A 322 -9.20 4.09 15.18
C GLU A 322 -9.13 4.60 13.73
N PHE A 323 -9.07 3.72 12.73
CA PHE A 323 -9.18 4.12 11.33
C PHE A 323 -10.56 4.72 11.03
N LYS A 324 -11.64 4.05 11.44
CA LYS A 324 -13.02 4.59 11.31
C LYS A 324 -13.18 5.93 12.02
N TYR A 325 -12.57 6.07 13.20
CA TYR A 325 -12.55 7.32 13.96
C TYR A 325 -11.81 8.43 13.21
N LEU A 326 -10.67 8.13 12.59
CA LEU A 326 -9.96 9.08 11.72
C LEU A 326 -10.85 9.57 10.57
N VAL A 327 -11.51 8.66 9.86
CA VAL A 327 -12.42 9.01 8.75
C VAL A 327 -13.56 9.88 9.24
N LYS A 328 -14.26 9.46 10.30
CA LYS A 328 -15.36 10.25 10.91
C LYS A 328 -14.92 11.66 11.30
N GLU A 329 -13.75 11.81 11.91
CA GLU A 329 -13.25 13.11 12.35
C GLU A 329 -12.74 13.99 11.19
N ALA A 330 -12.25 13.38 10.09
CA ALA A 330 -11.96 14.08 8.85
C ALA A 330 -13.26 14.60 8.20
N HIS A 331 -14.29 13.75 8.11
CA HIS A 331 -15.59 14.12 7.55
C HIS A 331 -16.28 15.25 8.32
N LYS A 332 -16.24 15.21 9.66
CA LYS A 332 -16.73 16.33 10.52
C LYS A 332 -16.04 17.67 10.20
N ARG A 333 -14.83 17.63 9.65
CA ARG A 333 -14.07 18.82 9.23
C ARG A 333 -14.25 19.18 7.75
N GLY A 334 -15.03 18.39 7.01
CA GLY A 334 -15.25 18.56 5.58
C GLY A 334 -14.09 18.06 4.71
N ILE A 335 -13.30 17.12 5.23
CA ILE A 335 -12.12 16.54 4.58
C ILE A 335 -12.45 15.11 4.13
N GLU A 336 -12.39 14.84 2.82
CA GLU A 336 -12.48 13.48 2.26
C GLU A 336 -11.23 12.66 2.56
N VAL A 337 -11.36 11.34 2.61
CA VAL A 337 -10.26 10.40 2.81
C VAL A 337 -10.11 9.49 1.59
N ILE A 338 -8.97 9.64 0.90
CA ILE A 338 -8.50 8.76 -0.16
C ILE A 338 -7.41 7.86 0.40
N MET A 339 -7.42 6.57 0.04
CA MET A 339 -6.35 5.63 0.36
C MET A 339 -5.49 5.32 -0.86
N ASP A 340 -4.17 5.37 -0.69
CA ASP A 340 -3.23 4.78 -1.64
C ASP A 340 -3.25 3.24 -1.51
N VAL A 341 -3.50 2.55 -2.62
CA VAL A 341 -3.71 1.09 -2.67
C VAL A 341 -2.79 0.41 -3.68
N VAL A 342 -2.14 -0.67 -3.22
CA VAL A 342 -1.03 -1.33 -3.93
C VAL A 342 -1.46 -2.72 -4.43
N PHE A 343 -2.43 -2.76 -5.35
CA PHE A 343 -2.93 -4.02 -5.91
C PHE A 343 -2.00 -4.63 -6.98
N ASN A 344 -0.91 -3.96 -7.32
CA ASN A 344 -0.06 -4.36 -8.43
C ASN A 344 0.99 -5.44 -8.04
N HIS A 345 1.34 -5.54 -6.76
CA HIS A 345 2.24 -6.55 -6.19
C HIS A 345 1.98 -6.76 -4.69
N THR A 346 2.62 -7.75 -4.08
CA THR A 346 2.49 -8.08 -2.65
C THR A 346 3.85 -8.18 -1.95
N ALA A 347 3.83 -8.21 -0.61
CA ALA A 347 5.01 -8.42 0.24
C ALA A 347 5.64 -9.82 0.13
N GLU A 348 5.03 -10.77 -0.56
CA GLU A 348 5.59 -12.11 -0.70
C GLU A 348 6.79 -12.14 -1.66
N GLY A 349 7.08 -11.04 -2.38
CA GLY A 349 8.21 -10.94 -3.31
C GLY A 349 8.18 -12.02 -4.38
N ASN A 350 9.35 -12.41 -4.89
CA ASN A 350 9.50 -13.50 -5.86
C ASN A 350 9.63 -14.88 -5.16
N GLU A 351 10.12 -15.90 -5.86
CA GLU A 351 10.32 -17.26 -5.34
C GLU A 351 11.20 -17.35 -4.08
N LYS A 352 12.02 -16.32 -3.80
CA LYS A 352 12.88 -16.25 -2.61
C LYS A 352 12.20 -15.61 -1.41
N GLY A 353 11.05 -14.98 -1.61
CA GLY A 353 10.28 -14.39 -0.53
C GLY A 353 9.52 -15.44 0.30
N LEU A 354 8.93 -14.99 1.40
CA LEU A 354 8.21 -15.87 2.31
C LEU A 354 6.77 -16.10 1.85
N SER A 355 6.29 -17.34 1.99
CA SER A 355 4.85 -17.64 1.88
C SER A 355 4.17 -17.26 3.20
N VAL A 356 3.32 -16.23 3.15
CA VAL A 356 2.53 -15.72 4.28
C VAL A 356 1.02 -15.77 4.01
N SER A 357 0.60 -15.74 2.75
CA SER A 357 -0.80 -15.71 2.32
C SER A 357 -0.92 -16.32 0.90
N PHE A 358 -1.11 -15.48 -0.12
CA PHE A 358 -1.51 -15.83 -1.48
C PHE A 358 -0.71 -16.96 -2.12
N ARG A 359 0.63 -16.96 -1.99
CA ARG A 359 1.52 -17.98 -2.56
C ARG A 359 1.18 -19.37 -2.05
N GLY A 360 0.98 -19.50 -0.74
CA GLY A 360 0.64 -20.79 -0.13
C GLY A 360 -0.85 -21.14 -0.22
N VAL A 361 -1.72 -20.14 -0.44
CA VAL A 361 -3.16 -20.36 -0.63
C VAL A 361 -3.46 -20.86 -2.04
N ASP A 362 -3.00 -20.15 -3.09
CA ASP A 362 -3.07 -20.61 -4.48
C ASP A 362 -2.20 -19.73 -5.42
N ASN A 363 -0.89 -20.03 -5.49
CA ASN A 363 0.09 -19.20 -6.20
C ASN A 363 -0.27 -18.88 -7.66
N CYS A 364 -0.71 -19.89 -8.43
CA CYS A 364 -1.01 -19.76 -9.87
C CYS A 364 -2.24 -18.89 -10.14
N VAL A 365 -3.11 -18.72 -9.15
CA VAL A 365 -4.29 -17.86 -9.24
C VAL A 365 -3.93 -16.41 -8.95
N TYR A 366 -3.21 -16.18 -7.85
CA TYR A 366 -2.96 -14.83 -7.34
C TYR A 366 -1.80 -14.08 -8.01
N TYR A 367 -0.80 -14.78 -8.56
CA TYR A 367 0.35 -14.16 -9.20
C TYR A 367 0.41 -14.40 -10.71
N MET A 368 0.95 -13.40 -11.42
CA MET A 368 1.25 -13.55 -12.84
C MET A 368 2.51 -14.39 -13.01
N LEU A 369 2.35 -15.58 -13.58
CA LEU A 369 3.44 -16.53 -13.78
C LEU A 369 3.70 -16.79 -15.27
N ALA A 370 4.96 -16.99 -15.61
CA ALA A 370 5.39 -17.60 -16.85
C ALA A 370 5.17 -19.13 -16.81
N PRO A 371 5.19 -19.84 -17.96
CA PRO A 371 4.85 -21.26 -18.02
C PRO A 371 5.70 -22.20 -17.15
N LYS A 372 6.90 -21.79 -16.71
CA LYS A 372 7.76 -22.59 -15.82
C LYS A 372 7.78 -22.06 -14.38
N GLY A 373 6.72 -21.34 -13.99
CA GLY A 373 6.53 -20.84 -12.63
C GLY A 373 7.33 -19.58 -12.29
N GLU A 374 8.03 -18.97 -13.24
CA GLU A 374 8.73 -17.70 -12.98
C GLU A 374 7.73 -16.54 -12.79
N TYR A 375 7.97 -15.68 -11.82
CA TYR A 375 7.13 -14.50 -11.58
C TYR A 375 7.38 -13.43 -12.64
N TYR A 376 6.31 -12.92 -13.25
CA TYR A 376 6.40 -11.63 -13.95
C TYR A 376 6.66 -10.52 -12.93
N ASN A 377 7.51 -9.56 -13.29
CA ASN A 377 7.90 -8.46 -12.40
C ASN A 377 7.68 -7.09 -13.07
N TYR A 378 6.44 -6.80 -13.46
CA TYR A 378 6.07 -5.49 -13.99
C TYR A 378 6.05 -4.39 -12.92
N SER A 379 5.96 -4.76 -11.64
CA SER A 379 6.02 -3.83 -10.49
C SER A 379 7.44 -3.38 -10.16
N GLY A 380 8.45 -4.20 -10.49
CA GLY A 380 9.81 -4.01 -10.01
C GLY A 380 10.07 -4.56 -8.58
N CYS A 381 9.03 -5.03 -7.88
CA CYS A 381 9.10 -5.49 -6.47
C CYS A 381 9.18 -7.02 -6.31
N GLY A 382 9.37 -7.76 -7.41
CA GLY A 382 9.64 -9.21 -7.41
C GLY A 382 8.47 -10.06 -7.91
N ASN A 383 7.23 -9.64 -7.69
CA ASN A 383 6.03 -10.27 -8.25
C ASN A 383 5.10 -9.25 -8.92
N THR A 384 4.14 -9.76 -9.69
CA THR A 384 3.01 -8.99 -10.20
C THR A 384 1.73 -9.73 -9.84
N PHE A 385 0.79 -9.02 -9.21
CA PHE A 385 -0.50 -9.59 -8.82
C PHE A 385 -1.38 -9.79 -10.06
N ASN A 386 -2.12 -10.90 -10.11
CA ASN A 386 -2.83 -11.36 -11.31
C ASN A 386 -4.19 -10.66 -11.49
N CYS A 387 -4.17 -9.32 -11.55
CA CYS A 387 -5.33 -8.44 -11.36
C CYS A 387 -6.58 -8.79 -12.19
N ASN A 388 -6.42 -9.24 -13.44
CA ASN A 388 -7.56 -9.56 -14.31
C ASN A 388 -8.06 -11.01 -14.24
N HIS A 389 -7.39 -11.88 -13.45
CA HIS A 389 -7.86 -13.23 -13.19
C HIS A 389 -9.22 -13.18 -12.46
N PRO A 390 -10.22 -14.02 -12.80
CA PRO A 390 -11.57 -13.91 -12.26
C PRO A 390 -11.70 -13.85 -10.74
N VAL A 391 -10.91 -14.66 -10.03
CA VAL A 391 -10.88 -14.69 -8.56
C VAL A 391 -10.24 -13.43 -8.00
N VAL A 392 -9.15 -12.97 -8.63
CA VAL A 392 -8.36 -11.83 -8.15
C VAL A 392 -9.11 -10.52 -8.38
N ARG A 393 -9.76 -10.35 -9.54
CA ARG A 393 -10.58 -9.17 -9.80
C ARG A 393 -11.77 -9.08 -8.82
N GLN A 394 -12.37 -10.22 -8.47
CA GLN A 394 -13.43 -10.26 -7.47
C GLN A 394 -12.89 -9.89 -6.08
N PHE A 395 -11.72 -10.42 -5.70
CA PHE A 395 -11.02 -10.06 -4.47
C PHE A 395 -10.74 -8.55 -4.37
N ILE A 396 -10.21 -7.94 -5.43
CA ILE A 396 -9.93 -6.50 -5.46
C ILE A 396 -11.25 -5.71 -5.31
N LEU A 397 -12.30 -6.09 -6.03
CA LEU A 397 -13.59 -5.42 -5.96
C LEU A 397 -14.21 -5.51 -4.56
N ASP A 398 -14.17 -6.69 -3.92
CA ASP A 398 -14.68 -6.89 -2.57
C ASP A 398 -13.86 -6.12 -1.52
N CYS A 399 -12.56 -5.96 -1.74
CA CYS A 399 -11.70 -5.12 -0.92
C CYS A 399 -12.13 -3.66 -0.99
N LEU A 400 -12.27 -3.10 -2.20
CA LEU A 400 -12.69 -1.72 -2.39
C LEU A 400 -14.07 -1.45 -1.79
N ARG A 401 -15.03 -2.38 -2.00
CA ARG A 401 -16.36 -2.31 -1.39
C ARG A 401 -16.31 -2.31 0.12
N TYR A 402 -15.44 -3.11 0.73
CA TYR A 402 -15.25 -3.12 2.19
C TYR A 402 -14.77 -1.75 2.69
N TRP A 403 -13.73 -1.19 2.08
CA TRP A 403 -13.20 0.11 2.51
C TRP A 403 -14.21 1.26 2.32
N VAL A 404 -15.04 1.21 1.27
CA VAL A 404 -16.10 2.20 1.07
C VAL A 404 -17.27 1.99 2.03
N ALA A 405 -17.83 0.78 2.09
CA ALA A 405 -19.07 0.52 2.82
C ALA A 405 -18.86 0.41 4.34
N GLU A 406 -17.76 -0.21 4.79
CA GLU A 406 -17.51 -0.45 6.21
C GLU A 406 -16.61 0.61 6.85
N MET A 407 -15.70 1.21 6.06
CA MET A 407 -14.69 2.15 6.55
C MET A 407 -14.92 3.60 6.07
N HIS A 408 -15.98 3.84 5.27
CA HIS A 408 -16.41 5.15 4.75
C HIS A 408 -15.33 5.92 3.94
N VAL A 409 -14.38 5.21 3.31
CA VAL A 409 -13.37 5.83 2.45
C VAL A 409 -14.03 6.46 1.21
N ASP A 410 -13.64 7.69 0.85
CA ASP A 410 -14.23 8.45 -0.27
C ASP A 410 -13.57 8.13 -1.63
N GLY A 411 -12.36 7.56 -1.62
CA GLY A 411 -11.64 7.27 -2.85
C GLY A 411 -10.35 6.45 -2.68
N PHE A 412 -9.76 6.13 -3.82
CA PHE A 412 -8.54 5.34 -3.92
C PHE A 412 -7.59 5.92 -4.97
N ARG A 413 -6.31 6.00 -4.61
CA ARG A 413 -5.21 6.19 -5.56
C ARG A 413 -4.53 4.84 -5.78
N PHE A 414 -4.46 4.41 -7.04
CA PHE A 414 -3.96 3.10 -7.42
C PHE A 414 -2.50 3.20 -7.85
N ASP A 415 -1.63 2.60 -7.04
CA ASP A 415 -0.19 2.49 -7.31
C ASP A 415 0.07 1.60 -8.54
N LEU A 416 0.95 2.06 -9.42
CA LEU A 416 1.30 1.44 -10.70
C LEU A 416 0.09 0.83 -11.43
N ALA A 417 -0.98 1.62 -11.55
CA ALA A 417 -2.29 1.20 -12.04
C ALA A 417 -2.27 0.57 -13.44
N SER A 418 -1.22 0.82 -14.23
CA SER A 418 -1.04 0.17 -15.54
C SER A 418 -1.00 -1.36 -15.46
N ILE A 419 -0.55 -1.94 -14.35
CA ILE A 419 -0.58 -3.40 -14.14
C ILE A 419 -2.01 -3.95 -14.14
N MET A 420 -2.98 -3.19 -13.63
CA MET A 420 -4.40 -3.57 -13.66
C MET A 420 -4.98 -3.59 -15.08
N THR A 421 -4.27 -3.03 -16.06
CA THR A 421 -4.64 -3.13 -17.48
C THR A 421 -4.08 -4.37 -18.17
N ARG A 422 -3.11 -5.08 -17.57
CA ARG A 422 -2.43 -6.21 -18.20
C ARG A 422 -3.26 -7.49 -18.15
N SER A 423 -3.22 -8.27 -19.22
CA SER A 423 -3.84 -9.59 -19.29
C SER A 423 -3.24 -10.55 -18.26
N SER A 424 -4.11 -11.35 -17.64
CA SER A 424 -3.76 -12.33 -16.62
C SER A 424 -3.02 -13.54 -17.17
N SER A 425 -2.22 -14.21 -16.34
CA SER A 425 -1.86 -15.60 -16.61
C SER A 425 -3.06 -16.49 -16.30
N LEU A 426 -3.51 -17.27 -17.29
CA LEU A 426 -4.53 -18.30 -17.11
C LEU A 426 -3.82 -19.66 -17.09
N TRP A 427 -3.86 -20.32 -15.93
CA TRP A 427 -3.36 -21.68 -15.81
C TRP A 427 -4.48 -22.64 -16.26
N ASP A 428 -4.44 -23.04 -17.53
CA ASP A 428 -5.16 -24.24 -17.98
C ASP A 428 -4.12 -25.35 -18.10
N SER A 429 -4.36 -26.50 -17.47
CA SER A 429 -3.46 -27.66 -17.55
C SER A 429 -3.30 -28.15 -19.00
N VAL A 430 -4.25 -27.82 -19.88
CA VAL A 430 -4.18 -28.08 -21.33
C VAL A 430 -3.22 -27.11 -22.05
N ASN A 431 -3.05 -25.88 -21.55
CA ASN A 431 -2.15 -24.87 -22.14
C ASN A 431 -0.66 -25.07 -21.78
N VAL A 432 -0.36 -25.86 -20.74
CA VAL A 432 1.01 -26.17 -20.32
C VAL A 432 1.67 -27.20 -21.27
N TYR A 433 0.87 -27.96 -22.01
CA TYR A 433 1.33 -28.94 -22.99
C TYR A 433 0.69 -28.74 -24.38
N GLY A 434 0.86 -27.55 -24.94
CA GLY A 434 1.08 -27.42 -26.39
C GLY A 434 -0.11 -27.63 -27.34
N ASP A 435 -1.37 -27.56 -26.87
CA ASP A 435 -2.50 -27.35 -27.79
C ASP A 435 -3.00 -25.91 -27.68
N PRO A 436 -2.81 -25.06 -28.70
CA PRO A 436 -3.34 -23.71 -28.68
C PRO A 436 -4.87 -23.77 -28.69
N LEU A 437 -5.50 -23.19 -27.66
CA LEU A 437 -6.92 -22.86 -27.70
C LEU A 437 -7.17 -21.91 -28.89
N GLU A 438 -7.88 -22.38 -29.90
CA GLU A 438 -8.39 -21.54 -30.98
C GLU A 438 -9.30 -20.45 -30.39
N GLY A 439 -8.89 -19.18 -30.45
CA GLY A 439 -9.82 -18.05 -30.33
C GLY A 439 -9.33 -16.82 -29.56
N ASP A 440 -8.47 -16.97 -28.54
CA ASP A 440 -8.07 -15.86 -27.66
C ASP A 440 -6.54 -15.79 -27.47
N LEU A 441 -5.82 -15.32 -28.49
CA LEU A 441 -4.36 -15.12 -28.43
C LEU A 441 -3.96 -13.84 -27.69
N ILE A 442 -4.48 -13.61 -26.48
CA ILE A 442 -3.99 -12.53 -25.61
C ILE A 442 -2.85 -13.10 -24.74
N THR A 443 -1.61 -12.82 -25.13
CA THR A 443 -0.43 -13.19 -24.35
C THR A 443 -0.47 -12.52 -22.97
N THR A 444 -0.12 -13.26 -21.89
CA THR A 444 0.04 -12.72 -20.53
C THR A 444 0.85 -11.43 -20.52
N GLY A 445 0.39 -10.43 -19.76
CA GLY A 445 1.07 -9.14 -19.64
C GLY A 445 0.73 -8.11 -20.73
N THR A 446 -0.06 -8.47 -21.74
CA THR A 446 -0.52 -7.57 -22.80
C THR A 446 -1.49 -6.53 -22.21
N PRO A 447 -1.24 -5.21 -22.36
CA PRO A 447 -2.18 -4.19 -21.92
C PRO A 447 -3.49 -4.27 -22.70
N LEU A 448 -4.60 -4.46 -21.99
CA LEU A 448 -5.94 -4.55 -22.54
C LEU A 448 -6.50 -3.15 -22.77
N SER A 449 -7.24 -2.97 -23.87
CA SER A 449 -8.00 -1.75 -24.12
C SER A 449 -9.22 -1.63 -23.18
N ASN A 450 -9.87 -2.76 -22.90
CA ASN A 450 -11.02 -2.88 -22.00
C ASN A 450 -10.70 -3.90 -20.90
N PRO A 451 -9.82 -3.56 -19.93
CA PRO A 451 -9.47 -4.48 -18.84
C PRO A 451 -10.69 -4.76 -17.94
N PRO A 452 -11.08 -6.03 -17.73
CA PRO A 452 -12.28 -6.39 -16.98
C PRO A 452 -12.32 -5.83 -15.55
N LEU A 453 -11.18 -5.78 -14.85
CA LEU A 453 -11.12 -5.21 -13.50
C LEU A 453 -11.53 -3.74 -13.49
N ILE A 454 -10.98 -2.93 -14.40
CA ILE A 454 -11.29 -1.49 -14.46
C ILE A 454 -12.75 -1.27 -14.88
N ASP A 455 -13.25 -2.07 -15.83
CA ASP A 455 -14.67 -2.01 -16.23
C ASP A 455 -15.60 -2.30 -15.05
N MET A 456 -15.30 -3.37 -14.29
CA MET A 456 -16.05 -3.74 -13.08
C MET A 456 -16.03 -2.61 -12.05
N MET A 457 -14.87 -2.03 -11.76
CA MET A 457 -14.76 -0.93 -10.79
C MET A 457 -15.50 0.32 -11.23
N SER A 458 -15.40 0.66 -12.52
CA SER A 458 -15.99 1.89 -13.08
C SER A 458 -17.52 1.84 -13.11
N ASN A 459 -18.10 0.64 -13.16
CA ASN A 459 -19.54 0.41 -13.26
C ASN A 459 -20.14 -0.19 -11.97
N ASP A 460 -19.36 -0.33 -10.90
CA ASP A 460 -19.84 -0.89 -9.63
C ASP A 460 -20.79 0.10 -8.92
N PRO A 461 -22.00 -0.33 -8.51
CA PRO A 461 -22.96 0.55 -7.82
C PRO A 461 -22.49 1.08 -6.46
N VAL A 462 -21.67 0.31 -5.73
CA VAL A 462 -21.11 0.72 -4.43
C VAL A 462 -19.99 1.73 -4.63
N LEU A 463 -19.19 1.56 -5.69
CA LEU A 463 -18.12 2.51 -6.04
C LEU A 463 -18.63 3.74 -6.80
N HIS A 464 -19.94 3.86 -7.03
CA HIS A 464 -20.49 5.02 -7.71
C HIS A 464 -20.27 6.31 -6.91
N GLY A 465 -19.57 7.27 -7.52
CA GLY A 465 -19.21 8.55 -6.88
C GLY A 465 -17.94 8.50 -6.01
N VAL A 466 -17.33 7.32 -5.85
CA VAL A 466 -16.01 7.13 -5.23
C VAL A 466 -14.94 7.64 -6.18
N LYS A 467 -13.88 8.24 -5.63
CA LYS A 467 -12.82 8.89 -6.43
C LYS A 467 -11.80 7.84 -6.80
N LEU A 468 -11.60 7.62 -8.09
CA LEU A 468 -10.63 6.64 -8.60
C LEU A 468 -9.50 7.40 -9.29
N ILE A 469 -8.28 7.30 -8.75
CA ILE A 469 -7.09 8.02 -9.25
C ILE A 469 -6.03 7.01 -9.64
N ALA A 470 -5.57 7.03 -10.89
CA ALA A 470 -4.56 6.11 -11.40
C ALA A 470 -3.16 6.75 -11.43
N GLU A 471 -2.17 6.05 -10.89
CA GLU A 471 -0.79 6.19 -11.34
C GLU A 471 -0.61 5.40 -12.65
N ALA A 472 -0.87 6.04 -13.78
CA ALA A 472 -1.00 5.37 -15.07
C ALA A 472 0.36 5.02 -15.73
N TRP A 473 1.22 4.31 -15.00
CA TRP A 473 2.45 3.68 -15.51
C TRP A 473 2.84 2.44 -14.69
N ASP A 474 3.83 1.68 -15.16
CA ASP A 474 4.46 0.60 -14.40
C ASP A 474 5.97 0.48 -14.67
N ALA A 475 6.68 -0.25 -13.81
CA ALA A 475 8.12 -0.46 -13.93
C ALA A 475 8.52 -1.36 -15.13
N GLY A 476 7.53 -2.00 -15.78
CA GLY A 476 7.70 -2.69 -17.06
C GLY A 476 7.86 -1.77 -18.27
N GLY A 477 7.83 -0.45 -18.07
CA GLY A 477 8.01 0.56 -19.11
C GLY A 477 6.72 0.99 -19.81
N LEU A 478 5.56 0.54 -19.33
CA LEU A 478 4.28 1.01 -19.84
C LEU A 478 3.94 2.38 -19.24
N TYR A 479 3.56 3.32 -20.10
CA TYR A 479 3.16 4.67 -19.70
C TYR A 479 1.85 5.05 -20.39
N GLN A 480 0.79 5.21 -19.59
CA GLN A 480 -0.60 5.37 -20.04
C GLN A 480 -1.20 6.74 -19.71
N VAL A 481 -0.44 7.70 -19.19
CA VAL A 481 -0.98 9.03 -18.85
C VAL A 481 -1.68 9.70 -20.04
N GLY A 482 -2.94 10.10 -19.84
CA GLY A 482 -3.87 10.65 -20.83
C GLY A 482 -4.58 9.59 -21.68
N ARG A 483 -4.34 8.31 -21.40
CA ARG A 483 -4.86 7.15 -22.16
C ARG A 483 -5.23 5.98 -21.25
N PHE A 484 -5.29 6.17 -19.94
CA PHE A 484 -5.73 5.13 -19.04
C PHE A 484 -7.21 4.80 -19.33
N PRO A 485 -7.62 3.53 -19.37
CA PRO A 485 -9.03 3.16 -19.53
C PRO A 485 -9.86 3.76 -18.39
N HIS A 486 -10.69 4.77 -18.69
CA HIS A 486 -11.22 5.66 -17.63
C HIS A 486 -12.74 5.69 -17.49
N TRP A 487 -13.53 5.20 -18.47
CA TRP A 487 -15.02 5.25 -18.44
C TRP A 487 -15.65 6.59 -18.01
N GLY A 488 -14.92 7.69 -18.16
CA GLY A 488 -15.30 9.03 -17.67
C GLY A 488 -15.23 9.25 -16.15
N VAL A 489 -14.81 8.27 -15.35
CA VAL A 489 -14.85 8.32 -13.87
C VAL A 489 -13.47 8.30 -13.20
N TRP A 490 -12.40 7.99 -13.93
CA TRP A 490 -11.04 7.97 -13.40
C TRP A 490 -10.31 9.29 -13.61
N SER A 491 -9.58 9.72 -12.59
CA SER A 491 -8.54 10.75 -12.72
C SER A 491 -7.16 10.10 -12.75
N GLU A 492 -6.13 10.85 -13.11
CA GLU A 492 -4.77 10.34 -13.25
C GLU A 492 -3.77 11.30 -12.60
N TRP A 493 -2.75 10.75 -11.93
CA TRP A 493 -1.56 11.51 -11.57
C TRP A 493 -0.87 12.02 -12.84
N ASN A 494 -0.87 13.33 -13.04
CA ASN A 494 -0.31 13.95 -14.24
C ASN A 494 1.20 14.18 -14.08
N GLY A 495 1.99 13.13 -14.30
CA GLY A 495 3.46 13.21 -14.28
C GLY A 495 4.04 14.18 -15.34
N LYS A 496 3.32 14.42 -16.45
CA LYS A 496 3.75 15.41 -17.45
C LYS A 496 3.59 16.85 -16.94
N TYR A 497 2.54 17.13 -16.18
CA TYR A 497 2.36 18.43 -15.51
C TYR A 497 3.56 18.71 -14.61
N ARG A 498 3.92 17.76 -13.74
CA ARG A 498 5.08 17.84 -12.87
C ARG A 498 6.34 18.22 -13.67
N ASP A 499 6.66 17.46 -14.71
CA ASP A 499 7.90 17.61 -15.46
C ASP A 499 7.96 18.94 -16.24
N ILE A 500 6.87 19.32 -16.91
CA ILE A 500 6.79 20.57 -17.69
C ILE A 500 6.89 21.78 -16.76
N VAL A 501 6.15 21.78 -15.65
CA VAL A 501 6.16 22.91 -14.70
C VAL A 501 7.53 23.05 -14.04
N ARG A 502 8.15 21.95 -13.60
CA ARG A 502 9.53 21.93 -13.08
C ARG A 502 10.52 22.56 -14.06
N GLN A 503 10.49 22.11 -15.31
CA GLN A 503 11.41 22.60 -16.32
C GLN A 503 11.15 24.06 -16.76
N PHE A 504 9.88 24.48 -16.89
CA PHE A 504 9.55 25.85 -17.27
C PHE A 504 9.95 26.84 -16.17
N ILE A 505 9.59 26.57 -14.91
CA ILE A 505 9.87 27.47 -13.79
C ILE A 505 11.38 27.59 -13.50
N LYS A 506 12.19 26.56 -13.75
CA LYS A 506 13.66 26.68 -13.67
C LYS A 506 14.29 27.41 -14.87
N GLY A 507 13.51 27.73 -15.91
CA GLY A 507 13.95 28.51 -17.06
C GLY A 507 14.60 27.68 -18.17
N THR A 508 13.98 26.56 -18.56
CA THR A 508 14.41 25.72 -19.70
C THR A 508 13.79 26.19 -21.01
N ASP A 509 14.52 26.11 -22.12
CA ASP A 509 14.01 26.41 -23.47
C ASP A 509 12.92 25.42 -23.92
N GLY A 510 12.02 25.88 -24.80
CA GLY A 510 11.08 25.05 -25.55
C GLY A 510 9.75 24.73 -24.84
N LEU A 511 9.46 25.35 -23.70
CA LEU A 511 8.37 24.88 -22.81
C LEU A 511 7.20 25.84 -22.60
N SER A 512 7.23 27.06 -23.11
CA SER A 512 6.16 28.05 -22.84
C SER A 512 4.77 27.56 -23.30
N GLY A 513 4.67 26.96 -24.48
CA GLY A 513 3.42 26.39 -24.98
C GLY A 513 2.94 25.19 -24.16
N ALA A 514 3.83 24.25 -23.85
CA ALA A 514 3.50 23.10 -23.01
C ALA A 514 3.07 23.51 -21.59
N PHE A 515 3.72 24.52 -21.02
CA PHE A 515 3.35 25.11 -19.73
C PHE A 515 1.96 25.77 -19.77
N ALA A 516 1.62 26.44 -20.88
CA ALA A 516 0.30 26.98 -21.11
C ALA A 516 -0.79 25.87 -21.17
N GLU A 517 -0.48 24.71 -21.76
CA GLU A 517 -1.37 23.55 -21.74
C GLU A 517 -1.59 23.02 -20.31
N CYS A 518 -0.53 22.96 -19.49
CA CYS A 518 -0.63 22.59 -18.07
C CYS A 518 -1.56 23.52 -17.29
N LEU A 519 -1.45 24.85 -17.48
CA LEU A 519 -2.34 25.83 -16.85
C LEU A 519 -3.81 25.63 -17.25
N CYS A 520 -4.08 25.12 -18.45
CA CYS A 520 -5.42 24.80 -18.94
C CYS A 520 -5.97 23.43 -18.49
N GLY A 521 -5.24 22.68 -17.65
CA GLY A 521 -5.65 21.34 -17.20
C GLY A 521 -5.28 20.23 -18.18
N SER A 522 -4.25 20.44 -18.99
CA SER A 522 -3.70 19.47 -19.96
C SER A 522 -4.73 18.94 -20.98
N PRO A 523 -5.39 19.83 -21.76
CA PRO A 523 -6.32 19.43 -22.82
C PRO A 523 -5.69 18.50 -23.87
N ASN A 524 -4.39 18.67 -24.13
CA ASN A 524 -3.59 17.82 -24.99
C ASN A 524 -3.57 16.33 -24.58
N LEU A 525 -3.80 16.04 -23.29
CA LEU A 525 -3.90 14.69 -22.75
C LEU A 525 -5.36 14.23 -22.69
N TYR A 526 -6.23 15.03 -22.07
CA TYR A 526 -7.54 14.54 -21.62
C TYR A 526 -8.71 14.93 -22.53
N GLN A 527 -8.62 16.01 -23.31
CA GLN A 527 -9.77 16.55 -24.05
C GLN A 527 -10.25 15.62 -25.17
N LYS A 528 -9.32 15.04 -25.95
CA LYS A 528 -9.67 14.19 -27.10
C LYS A 528 -10.37 12.89 -26.69
N GLY A 529 -10.10 12.39 -25.48
CA GLY A 529 -10.71 11.18 -24.91
C GLY A 529 -12.07 11.41 -24.25
N GLY A 530 -12.61 12.64 -24.30
CA GLY A 530 -13.84 12.99 -23.57
C GLY A 530 -13.63 13.22 -22.07
N GLY A 531 -12.37 13.28 -21.62
CA GLY A 531 -12.03 13.71 -20.28
C GLY A 531 -12.33 15.19 -20.06
N LYS A 532 -12.20 15.59 -18.80
CA LYS A 532 -12.42 16.92 -18.25
C LYS A 532 -11.13 17.40 -17.57
N PRO A 533 -10.97 18.70 -17.30
CA PRO A 533 -9.77 19.20 -16.62
C PRO A 533 -9.51 18.49 -15.29
N TRP A 534 -10.57 18.16 -14.54
CA TRP A 534 -10.46 17.50 -13.24
C TRP A 534 -10.01 16.03 -13.32
N ASN A 535 -9.92 15.41 -14.50
CA ASN A 535 -9.25 14.12 -14.63
C ASN A 535 -7.72 14.24 -14.46
N SER A 536 -7.17 15.45 -14.52
CA SER A 536 -5.76 15.73 -14.26
C SER A 536 -5.53 16.03 -12.78
N VAL A 537 -4.93 15.09 -12.04
CA VAL A 537 -4.37 15.38 -10.71
C VAL A 537 -2.98 15.98 -10.91
N ASN A 538 -2.91 17.30 -10.75
CA ASN A 538 -1.70 18.08 -10.90
C ASN A 538 -0.89 18.05 -9.61
N PHE A 539 0.41 17.80 -9.71
CA PHE A 539 1.31 17.85 -8.57
C PHE A 539 2.68 18.36 -8.99
N ILE A 540 3.39 18.97 -8.04
CA ILE A 540 4.80 19.39 -8.24
C ILE A 540 5.74 18.40 -7.59
N CYS A 541 5.39 17.90 -6.41
CA CYS A 541 6.14 16.95 -5.61
C CYS A 541 5.16 15.92 -5.04
N ALA A 542 5.69 14.75 -4.69
CA ALA A 542 5.00 13.65 -4.03
C ALA A 542 5.96 13.04 -3.00
N HIS A 543 5.56 11.95 -2.35
CA HIS A 543 6.43 11.19 -1.45
C HIS A 543 7.71 10.71 -2.17
N ASP A 544 7.54 10.27 -3.42
CA ASP A 544 8.61 10.02 -4.38
C ASP A 544 9.24 11.30 -4.92
N GLY A 545 10.57 11.28 -5.03
CA GLY A 545 11.35 12.39 -5.53
C GLY A 545 11.65 13.44 -4.47
N PHE A 546 12.09 14.61 -4.95
CA PHE A 546 12.37 15.75 -4.08
C PHE A 546 11.11 16.37 -3.49
N THR A 547 11.25 16.85 -2.25
CA THR A 547 10.38 17.88 -1.67
C THR A 547 10.45 19.17 -2.47
N LEU A 548 9.51 20.08 -2.27
CA LEU A 548 9.53 21.39 -2.92
C LEU A 548 10.77 22.22 -2.54
N ALA A 549 11.25 22.11 -1.30
CA ALA A 549 12.47 22.79 -0.87
C ALA A 549 13.72 22.19 -1.51
N ASP A 550 13.78 20.86 -1.65
CA ASP A 550 14.92 20.16 -2.25
C ASP A 550 15.00 20.39 -3.75
N LEU A 551 13.84 20.49 -4.43
CA LEU A 551 13.73 20.79 -5.86
C LEU A 551 14.44 22.09 -6.26
N VAL A 552 14.51 23.06 -5.33
CA VAL A 552 15.17 24.36 -5.55
C VAL A 552 16.56 24.44 -4.88
N THR A 553 17.01 23.36 -4.23
CA THR A 553 18.23 23.32 -3.41
C THR A 553 19.28 22.36 -3.96
N TYR A 554 18.87 21.31 -4.66
CA TYR A 554 19.76 20.25 -5.14
C TYR A 554 19.58 19.99 -6.64
N ASN A 555 20.67 19.86 -7.37
CA ASN A 555 20.66 19.41 -8.76
C ASN A 555 20.69 17.88 -8.86
N ASN A 556 21.36 17.22 -7.92
CA ASN A 556 21.53 15.76 -7.91
C ASN A 556 20.92 15.15 -6.65
N LYS A 557 20.48 13.90 -6.75
CA LYS A 557 20.04 13.11 -5.60
C LYS A 557 21.21 12.73 -4.69
N HIS A 558 20.95 12.67 -3.38
CA HIS A 558 21.88 12.32 -2.31
C HIS A 558 21.30 11.18 -1.47
N ASN A 559 21.16 10.01 -2.09
CA ASN A 559 20.48 8.83 -1.55
C ASN A 559 21.46 7.83 -0.89
N LEU A 560 22.71 8.21 -0.61
CA LEU A 560 23.70 7.30 -0.03
C LEU A 560 23.20 6.62 1.26
N ALA A 561 22.38 7.32 2.04
CA ALA A 561 21.76 6.79 3.25
C ALA A 561 20.79 5.61 3.00
N ASN A 562 20.36 5.38 1.76
CA ASN A 562 19.46 4.26 1.41
C ASN A 562 20.23 2.93 1.33
N GLY A 563 21.55 2.99 1.18
CA GLY A 563 22.42 1.80 1.13
C GLY A 563 22.44 1.09 -0.23
N GLU A 564 22.13 1.81 -1.32
CA GLU A 564 22.14 1.31 -2.71
C GLU A 564 23.14 2.09 -3.59
N ASP A 565 24.18 2.66 -2.97
CA ASP A 565 25.24 3.43 -3.63
C ASP A 565 24.70 4.54 -4.55
N ASN A 566 23.58 5.18 -4.14
CA ASN A 566 22.90 6.25 -4.88
C ASN A 566 22.29 5.81 -6.22
N ASN A 567 22.16 4.49 -6.48
CA ASN A 567 21.54 3.97 -7.71
C ASN A 567 20.01 4.09 -7.70
N ASP A 568 19.40 4.07 -6.52
CA ASP A 568 17.96 4.15 -6.31
C ASP A 568 17.42 5.58 -6.47
N GLY A 569 16.11 5.73 -6.78
CA GLY A 569 15.44 7.03 -6.97
C GLY A 569 15.66 7.67 -8.35
N GLU A 570 14.82 8.67 -8.66
CA GLU A 570 14.81 9.35 -9.97
C GLU A 570 16.14 10.09 -10.25
N SER A 571 16.66 9.93 -11.46
CA SER A 571 17.88 10.62 -11.91
C SER A 571 17.56 11.95 -12.60
N HIS A 572 16.40 12.09 -13.22
CA HIS A 572 15.94 13.27 -13.96
C HIS A 572 14.90 14.06 -13.16
N ASN A 573 15.34 14.69 -12.08
CA ASN A 573 14.44 15.41 -11.16
C ASN A 573 13.88 16.72 -11.73
N TYR A 574 14.46 17.24 -12.81
CA TYR A 574 14.21 18.57 -13.36
C TYR A 574 14.32 19.70 -12.32
N SER A 575 15.23 19.52 -11.35
CA SER A 575 15.50 20.47 -10.27
C SER A 575 16.50 21.56 -10.68
N TRP A 576 16.61 22.59 -9.85
CA TRP A 576 17.67 23.60 -9.96
C TRP A 576 18.04 24.17 -8.60
N ASN A 577 19.29 23.98 -8.18
CA ASN A 577 19.82 24.44 -6.89
C ASN A 577 19.90 25.97 -6.70
N CYS A 578 19.42 26.74 -7.69
CA CYS A 578 19.40 28.20 -7.70
C CYS A 578 20.79 28.87 -7.68
N GLY A 579 21.85 28.11 -7.99
CA GLY A 579 23.22 28.60 -8.16
C GLY A 579 24.25 28.01 -7.19
N GLN A 580 23.83 27.38 -6.09
CA GLN A 580 24.72 26.73 -5.11
C GLN A 580 24.06 25.44 -4.62
N GLU A 581 24.80 24.33 -4.54
CA GLU A 581 24.24 23.03 -4.12
C GLU A 581 24.06 22.97 -2.59
N GLY A 582 22.92 22.48 -2.13
CA GLY A 582 22.65 22.23 -0.71
C GLY A 582 22.23 23.46 0.10
N GLU A 583 22.01 23.27 1.40
CA GLU A 583 21.43 24.28 2.30
C GLU A 583 22.33 25.50 2.55
N PHE A 584 23.65 25.30 2.50
CA PHE A 584 24.65 26.34 2.74
C PHE A 584 24.85 27.22 1.51
N ALA A 585 23.98 28.23 1.40
CA ALA A 585 24.00 29.17 0.29
C ALA A 585 23.99 30.64 0.74
N SER A 586 24.42 31.52 -0.16
CA SER A 586 24.36 32.97 -0.02
C SER A 586 22.91 33.47 0.13
N ILE A 587 22.77 34.67 0.71
CA ILE A 587 21.45 35.28 0.96
C ILE A 587 20.67 35.47 -0.35
N SER A 588 21.34 35.81 -1.46
CA SER A 588 20.71 35.96 -2.77
C SER A 588 20.12 34.65 -3.28
N VAL A 589 20.84 33.54 -3.15
CA VAL A 589 20.35 32.19 -3.52
C VAL A 589 19.17 31.80 -2.65
N LYS A 590 19.25 31.98 -1.31
CA LYS A 590 18.13 31.68 -0.40
C LYS A 590 16.87 32.48 -0.73
N LYS A 591 17.01 33.76 -1.11
CA LYS A 591 15.89 34.60 -1.58
C LYS A 591 15.28 34.08 -2.89
N LEU A 592 16.11 33.64 -3.83
CA LEU A 592 15.66 33.04 -5.09
C LEU A 592 14.91 31.73 -4.83
N ARG A 593 15.43 30.84 -3.98
CA ARG A 593 14.74 29.59 -3.58
C ARG A 593 13.36 29.85 -2.99
N LYS A 594 13.26 30.80 -2.05
CA LYS A 594 11.99 31.25 -1.47
C LYS A 594 10.99 31.74 -2.53
N ARG A 595 11.46 32.38 -3.60
CA ARG A 595 10.61 32.78 -4.72
C ARG A 595 10.21 31.58 -5.58
N GLN A 596 11.14 30.68 -5.89
CA GLN A 596 10.85 29.51 -6.72
C GLN A 596 9.80 28.59 -6.06
N MET A 597 9.89 28.32 -4.75
CA MET A 597 8.87 27.55 -4.03
C MET A 597 7.47 28.18 -4.18
N ARG A 598 7.38 29.52 -4.07
CA ARG A 598 6.12 30.25 -4.31
C ARG A 598 5.65 30.20 -5.75
N ASN A 599 6.57 30.27 -6.72
CA ASN A 599 6.23 30.17 -8.14
C ASN A 599 5.62 28.80 -8.47
N PHE A 600 6.20 27.73 -7.93
CA PHE A 600 5.66 26.37 -8.07
C PHE A 600 4.27 26.25 -7.45
N PHE A 601 4.11 26.69 -6.20
CA PHE A 601 2.82 26.59 -5.53
C PHE A 601 1.74 27.48 -6.15
N LEU A 602 2.11 28.70 -6.57
CA LEU A 602 1.23 29.59 -7.33
C LEU A 602 0.75 28.90 -8.60
N CYS A 603 1.67 28.35 -9.41
CA CYS A 603 1.32 27.63 -10.62
C CYS A 603 0.34 26.49 -10.33
N LEU A 604 0.63 25.66 -9.31
CA LEU A 604 -0.25 24.57 -8.90
C LEU A 604 -1.67 25.06 -8.58
N MET A 605 -1.80 26.14 -7.81
CA MET A 605 -3.09 26.65 -7.37
C MET A 605 -3.88 27.39 -8.46
N VAL A 606 -3.23 27.94 -9.49
CA VAL A 606 -3.89 28.68 -10.59
C VAL A 606 -4.08 27.86 -11.87
N SER A 607 -3.58 26.64 -11.94
CA SER A 607 -3.86 25.71 -13.03
C SER A 607 -5.27 25.12 -12.90
N GLN A 608 -5.92 24.87 -14.04
CA GLN A 608 -7.10 23.98 -14.07
C GLN A 608 -6.68 22.53 -13.78
N GLY A 609 -7.63 21.69 -13.36
CA GLY A 609 -7.37 20.36 -12.82
C GLY A 609 -7.33 20.33 -11.30
N VAL A 610 -7.02 19.18 -10.70
CA VAL A 610 -7.07 18.97 -9.24
C VAL A 610 -5.67 19.07 -8.65
N PRO A 611 -5.35 20.06 -7.79
CA PRO A 611 -4.03 20.16 -7.20
C PRO A 611 -3.83 19.17 -6.05
N MET A 612 -2.64 18.56 -6.00
CA MET A 612 -2.16 17.74 -4.89
C MET A 612 -0.91 18.37 -4.25
N ILE A 613 -0.90 18.44 -2.92
CA ILE A 613 0.18 18.97 -2.09
C ILE A 613 0.84 17.80 -1.37
N HIS A 614 2.18 17.72 -1.40
CA HIS A 614 2.93 16.74 -0.62
C HIS A 614 3.15 17.25 0.81
N MET A 615 3.00 16.34 1.78
CA MET A 615 3.17 16.63 3.20
C MET A 615 4.49 17.37 3.51
N GLY A 616 4.36 18.59 4.04
CA GLY A 616 5.46 19.40 4.51
C GLY A 616 6.01 20.42 3.51
N ASP A 617 5.60 20.36 2.24
CA ASP A 617 5.95 21.38 1.25
C ASP A 617 5.47 22.78 1.66
N GLU A 618 4.40 22.87 2.46
CA GLU A 618 3.80 24.12 2.92
C GLU A 618 4.66 24.91 3.92
N TYR A 619 5.66 24.28 4.55
CA TYR A 619 6.68 24.98 5.34
C TYR A 619 8.09 24.84 4.77
N GLY A 620 8.25 24.14 3.64
CA GLY A 620 9.54 23.89 3.01
C GLY A 620 10.32 22.77 3.69
N HIS A 621 9.66 21.65 3.97
CA HIS A 621 10.30 20.43 4.43
C HIS A 621 11.45 20.02 3.51
N THR A 622 12.52 19.45 4.08
CA THR A 622 13.68 18.97 3.34
C THR A 622 14.04 17.57 3.79
N LYS A 623 14.39 16.74 2.80
CA LYS A 623 14.94 15.39 2.95
C LYS A 623 16.48 15.41 2.81
N GLY A 624 17.10 16.58 2.88
CA GLY A 624 18.56 16.75 2.73
C GLY A 624 19.07 16.40 1.33
N GLY A 625 18.22 16.46 0.30
CA GLY A 625 18.57 16.03 -1.06
C GLY A 625 18.41 14.53 -1.30
N ASN A 626 17.87 13.76 -0.35
CA ASN A 626 17.42 12.40 -0.62
C ASN A 626 16.06 12.44 -1.34
N ASN A 627 16.00 11.87 -2.54
CA ASN A 627 14.79 11.89 -3.37
C ASN A 627 14.03 10.55 -3.39
N ASN A 628 14.40 9.61 -2.53
CA ASN A 628 13.76 8.30 -2.46
C ASN A 628 13.81 7.75 -1.03
N THR A 629 13.02 8.35 -0.15
CA THR A 629 13.15 8.17 1.30
C THR A 629 12.35 6.99 1.85
N TYR A 630 12.09 5.98 1.02
CA TYR A 630 11.25 4.82 1.33
C TYR A 630 11.68 4.05 2.58
N CYS A 631 12.97 4.10 2.92
CA CYS A 631 13.57 3.26 3.94
C CYS A 631 13.85 3.92 5.31
N HIS A 632 13.38 5.15 5.55
CA HIS A 632 13.78 5.96 6.72
C HIS A 632 12.62 6.24 7.68
N ASP A 633 12.66 5.64 8.88
CA ASP A 633 11.78 6.01 9.99
C ASP A 633 12.45 7.04 10.91
N ASN A 634 12.71 8.24 10.38
CA ASN A 634 13.35 9.32 11.12
C ASN A 634 12.90 10.71 10.61
N TYR A 635 13.57 11.76 11.07
CA TYR A 635 13.21 13.16 10.78
C TYR A 635 13.17 13.51 9.28
N ILE A 636 13.78 12.71 8.40
CA ILE A 636 13.72 12.86 6.95
C ILE A 636 12.28 12.70 6.43
N ASN A 637 11.46 11.87 7.07
CA ASN A 637 10.07 11.63 6.67
C ASN A 637 9.04 12.14 7.68
N TYR A 638 9.50 12.72 8.80
CA TYR A 638 8.58 13.20 9.83
C TYR A 638 8.17 14.64 9.57
N PHE A 639 6.89 14.92 9.75
CA PHE A 639 6.39 16.29 9.74
C PHE A 639 6.99 17.07 10.90
N ARG A 640 7.67 18.18 10.59
CA ARG A 640 8.36 19.03 11.56
C ARG A 640 7.46 20.18 12.00
N TRP A 641 6.60 19.91 12.99
CA TRP A 641 5.66 20.90 13.53
C TRP A 641 6.35 22.16 14.06
N ASP A 642 7.51 22.01 14.68
CA ASP A 642 8.39 23.11 15.09
C ASP A 642 8.79 24.01 13.90
N LYS A 643 9.12 23.40 12.75
CA LYS A 643 9.49 24.13 11.52
C LYS A 643 8.29 24.74 10.81
N LYS A 644 7.14 24.07 10.85
CA LYS A 644 5.87 24.66 10.43
C LYS A 644 5.61 25.95 11.22
N GLU A 645 5.71 25.92 12.55
CA GLU A 645 5.47 27.12 13.37
C GLU A 645 6.49 28.24 13.10
N GLU A 646 7.77 27.93 12.90
CA GLU A 646 8.78 28.91 12.44
C GLU A 646 8.38 29.58 11.09
N SER A 647 7.75 28.82 10.20
CA SER A 647 7.32 29.29 8.87
C SER A 647 5.94 29.96 8.84
N ALA A 648 5.21 29.97 9.96
CA ALA A 648 3.78 30.31 10.01
C ALA A 648 3.46 31.69 9.42
N SER A 649 4.35 32.67 9.58
CA SER A 649 4.18 34.03 9.06
C SER A 649 4.75 34.25 7.65
N ASP A 650 5.37 33.24 7.03
CA ASP A 650 6.10 33.34 5.76
C ASP A 650 5.51 32.41 4.67
N LEU A 651 6.03 31.18 4.54
CA LEU A 651 5.65 30.26 3.46
C LEU A 651 4.28 29.62 3.74
N PHE A 652 4.05 29.16 4.97
CA PHE A 652 2.78 28.54 5.35
C PHE A 652 1.60 29.51 5.15
N ARG A 653 1.74 30.76 5.61
CA ARG A 653 0.74 31.81 5.33
C ARG A 653 0.49 32.00 3.84
N PHE A 654 1.53 31.96 3.00
CA PHE A 654 1.35 32.06 1.54
C PHE A 654 0.54 30.87 1.01
N PHE A 655 0.77 29.66 1.53
CA PHE A 655 0.03 28.48 1.13
C PHE A 655 -1.46 28.60 1.49
N CYS A 656 -1.78 28.93 2.75
CA CYS A 656 -3.18 29.14 3.19
C CYS A 656 -3.90 30.21 2.36
N LEU A 657 -3.23 31.31 2.02
CA LEU A 657 -3.85 32.37 1.22
C LEU A 657 -4.08 31.94 -0.23
N MET A 658 -3.20 31.14 -0.79
CA MET A 658 -3.33 30.66 -2.18
C MET A 658 -4.38 29.55 -2.33
N THR A 659 -4.51 28.66 -1.34
CA THR A 659 -5.60 27.66 -1.31
C THR A 659 -6.95 28.34 -1.12
N MET A 660 -7.03 29.34 -0.22
CA MET A 660 -8.23 30.18 -0.06
C MET A 660 -8.57 30.91 -1.36
N PHE A 661 -7.59 31.57 -2.00
CA PHE A 661 -7.79 32.25 -3.29
C PHE A 661 -8.33 31.30 -4.36
N ARG A 662 -7.76 30.09 -4.46
CA ARG A 662 -8.23 29.09 -5.42
C ARG A 662 -9.69 28.74 -5.19
N ARG A 663 -10.08 28.48 -3.95
CA ARG A 663 -11.46 28.10 -3.58
C ARG A 663 -12.46 29.21 -3.83
N GLU A 664 -12.08 30.47 -3.62
CA GLU A 664 -12.96 31.63 -3.82
C GLU A 664 -13.05 32.09 -5.28
N CYS A 665 -12.11 31.67 -6.14
CA CYS A 665 -12.04 32.06 -7.53
C CYS A 665 -12.83 31.10 -8.43
N GLU A 666 -14.07 31.44 -8.77
CA GLU A 666 -14.97 30.63 -9.64
C GLU A 666 -14.40 30.32 -11.04
N SER A 667 -13.38 31.07 -11.46
CA SER A 667 -12.68 30.83 -12.72
C SER A 667 -11.73 29.63 -12.67
N LEU A 668 -11.36 29.18 -11.46
CA LEU A 668 -10.54 27.99 -11.23
C LEU A 668 -11.46 26.81 -10.87
N GLY A 669 -11.09 25.59 -11.28
CA GLY A 669 -11.92 24.40 -11.06
C GLY A 669 -13.05 24.26 -12.09
N LEU A 670 -12.78 24.56 -13.37
CA LEU A 670 -13.79 24.46 -14.42
C LEU A 670 -14.24 23.03 -14.69
N ASN A 671 -15.52 22.88 -15.04
CA ASN A 671 -16.07 21.61 -15.54
C ASN A 671 -15.47 21.20 -16.89
N ASP A 672 -15.21 22.18 -17.74
CA ASP A 672 -14.75 22.00 -19.11
C ASP A 672 -13.49 22.81 -19.34
N PHE A 673 -12.71 22.42 -20.35
CA PHE A 673 -11.48 23.13 -20.71
C PHE A 673 -11.78 24.60 -21.06
N PRO A 674 -10.92 25.53 -20.63
CA PRO A 674 -11.12 26.95 -20.91
C PRO A 674 -11.09 27.22 -22.42
N THR A 675 -12.02 28.05 -22.89
CA THR A 675 -12.09 28.52 -24.28
C THR A 675 -11.36 29.87 -24.43
N ALA A 676 -11.14 30.32 -25.67
CA ALA A 676 -10.54 31.62 -25.98
C ALA A 676 -11.37 32.83 -25.46
N GLU A 677 -12.67 32.62 -25.18
CA GLU A 677 -13.52 33.65 -24.57
C GLU A 677 -13.21 33.83 -23.09
N ARG A 678 -12.86 32.74 -22.40
CA ARG A 678 -12.60 32.70 -20.96
C ARG A 678 -11.14 32.96 -20.62
N LEU A 679 -10.21 32.43 -21.41
CA LEU A 679 -8.76 32.53 -21.18
C LEU A 679 -8.06 33.20 -22.36
N GLN A 680 -7.26 34.23 -22.06
CA GLN A 680 -6.49 35.00 -23.05
C GLN A 680 -5.01 35.01 -22.67
N TRP A 681 -4.15 34.67 -23.63
CA TRP A 681 -2.70 34.65 -23.43
C TRP A 681 -2.05 35.99 -23.76
N HIS A 682 -1.01 36.33 -23.00
CA HIS A 682 -0.25 37.57 -23.17
C HIS A 682 1.26 37.31 -23.06
N GLY A 683 2.06 38.20 -23.64
CA GLY A 683 3.50 38.26 -23.43
C GLY A 683 3.86 39.57 -22.72
N HIS A 684 5.07 40.09 -22.98
CA HIS A 684 5.46 41.43 -22.51
C HIS A 684 4.53 42.55 -23.03
N THR A 685 3.76 42.28 -24.10
CA THR A 685 2.68 43.13 -24.59
C THR A 685 1.35 42.38 -24.51
N PRO A 686 0.24 43.01 -24.05
CA PRO A 686 -1.07 42.38 -23.99
C PRO A 686 -1.51 41.81 -25.35
N GLY A 687 -1.93 40.53 -25.36
CA GLY A 687 -2.47 39.85 -26.56
C GLY A 687 -1.40 39.37 -27.53
N LYS A 688 -0.12 39.47 -27.16
CA LYS A 688 1.03 39.00 -27.95
C LYS A 688 1.86 38.01 -27.14
N PRO A 689 1.38 36.77 -26.94
CA PRO A 689 2.17 35.75 -26.25
C PRO A 689 3.43 35.36 -27.04
N ASP A 690 4.46 34.92 -26.32
CA ASP A 690 5.71 34.44 -26.90
C ASP A 690 5.84 32.92 -26.69
N TRP A 691 5.62 32.18 -27.77
CA TRP A 691 5.73 30.72 -27.83
C TRP A 691 7.04 30.24 -28.46
N SER A 692 8.04 31.11 -28.60
CA SER A 692 9.35 30.73 -29.10
C SER A 692 10.10 29.83 -28.11
N ASP A 693 11.09 29.08 -28.61
CA ASP A 693 11.89 28.18 -27.79
C ASP A 693 12.63 28.91 -26.65
N THR A 694 13.00 30.18 -26.84
CA THR A 694 13.74 30.95 -25.83
C THR A 694 12.83 31.70 -24.86
N SER A 695 11.51 31.53 -24.96
CA SER A 695 10.55 32.20 -24.08
C SER A 695 10.76 31.82 -22.61
N ARG A 696 10.61 32.81 -21.73
CA ARG A 696 10.69 32.68 -20.25
C ARG A 696 9.50 33.31 -19.55
N PHE A 697 8.44 33.59 -20.30
CA PHE A 697 7.33 34.40 -19.82
C PHE A 697 6.02 33.88 -20.39
N VAL A 698 5.12 33.49 -19.48
CA VAL A 698 3.73 33.15 -19.81
C VAL A 698 2.84 33.95 -18.87
N ALA A 699 1.87 34.65 -19.44
CA ALA A 699 0.87 35.40 -18.71
C ALA A 699 -0.50 35.14 -19.34
N PHE A 700 -1.55 35.12 -18.52
CA PHE A 700 -2.91 34.96 -18.98
C PHE A 700 -3.88 35.82 -18.17
N THR A 701 -4.99 36.19 -18.81
CA THR A 701 -6.19 36.69 -18.13
C THR A 701 -7.24 35.60 -18.17
N LEU A 702 -7.87 35.33 -17.03
CA LEU A 702 -8.97 34.39 -16.91
C LEU A 702 -10.22 35.12 -16.43
N ARG A 703 -11.27 35.14 -17.25
CA ARG A 703 -12.52 35.85 -16.96
C ARG A 703 -13.41 34.96 -16.07
N SER A 704 -13.99 35.56 -15.03
CA SER A 704 -15.16 34.96 -14.39
C SER A 704 -16.37 35.19 -15.29
N ASP A 705 -17.32 34.27 -15.27
CA ASP A 705 -18.61 34.53 -15.92
C ASP A 705 -19.22 35.74 -15.19
N LEU A 706 -19.33 36.88 -15.88
CA LEU A 706 -20.13 38.00 -15.40
C LEU A 706 -21.57 37.49 -15.35
N LEU A 707 -22.12 37.42 -14.13
CA LEU A 707 -23.54 37.42 -13.79
C LEU A 707 -24.48 37.07 -14.96
N ASP A 708 -25.12 35.92 -14.86
CA ASP A 708 -26.41 35.69 -15.51
C ASP A 708 -27.38 36.79 -15.06
N ASN A 709 -27.44 37.88 -15.83
CA ASN A 709 -28.32 39.05 -15.61
C ASN A 709 -29.82 38.68 -15.78
N SER A 710 -30.18 37.40 -15.77
CA SER A 710 -31.55 36.90 -15.81
C SER A 710 -32.15 36.60 -14.43
N LYS A 711 -31.41 36.82 -13.33
CA LYS A 711 -31.92 36.69 -11.94
C LYS A 711 -31.73 37.96 -11.09
N VAL A 712 -32.25 39.09 -11.57
CA VAL A 712 -32.58 40.26 -10.73
C VAL A 712 -34.09 40.38 -10.61
#